data_AF-A0A933LC00-F1
#
_entry.id   AF-A0A933LC00-F1
#
_cell.length_a   1.000
_cell.length_b   1.000
_cell.length_c   1.000
_cell.angle_alpha   90.00
_cell.angle_beta   90.00
_cell.angle_gamma   90.00
#
_symmetry.space_group_name_H-M   'P 1'
#
loop_
_entity.id
_entity.type
_entity.pdbx_description
1 polymer ?
#
loop_
_entity_poly.entity_id
_entity_poly.type
_entity_poly.pdbx_seq_one_letter_code
_entity_poly.pdbx_strand_id
1 'polypeptide(L)'
;MLQHLDSWARHSLRSPEAWASALERCGQWVDYSARNQVLLVSYGVVGPVAGAATWERVASTETGRNCAVRAGEHGLPVRVPVVSEGPTTSERSRTGASSESVARGLRWEPVFALEQLARRPHPSTLNSVAAPKLSAADWIEVVRVASGRVLGRTPRKVSDPEVQLASLASRVTHGAGRVRLPDELAAQAGWLVADRLGLASGAMPAFDPVDSSAREKWRTLVDVRHAAGVVMDGVSHGLGVDLAQSPIPRHELVDDREVAPGRRNYLAPADLRALPIGVWIEAGPYSRSEWLSRGVAGAVGVGSFCRVNERSYLGVYETRQGAIWRLETTGRGAHHGLVCEGTADSLAEGKEAACHALQERFPEVARSIEVAGESRVVGASLAWMPMPEARDERTLQRVIDDRVAAVVAPGPGGRWQTWATVDGVLRQGPLSASVDSAKDAADALVAGALADLAIYAPDRADRFVADLAASDNWDRSKVIAVVGHRLSDHDRQSLDATQDPVELVDALNSTGVLAPRTILAVLRAEDVPLDLVVGLVPAIGLGVPEAIAGIHECWDADRLDIAASIGATVEELRAAGCTPTELLAAAPRETLRSLDSRECTWERVGPSLLEAGYTVGEAVAHIAAHAPTPQAFVAGVVTLVDDAPTAFAFSARRAGPEDLAALSERYELDPRETARTLVDASVPLDRAIETVHLRCDHDVDATFELASSVLSADGQLINQVLAGEQCAVVELHAYDVTRELVDAASLADSGVEL
;
A
#
# COMPACT_ATOMS: atom_id res chain seq x y z
N MET A 1 20.32 3.12 -30.83
CA MET A 1 19.70 4.19 -31.66
C MET A 1 20.70 5.07 -32.39
N LEU A 2 21.54 5.87 -31.72
CA LEU A 2 22.40 6.85 -32.41
C LEU A 2 23.35 6.21 -33.44
N GLN A 3 23.97 5.08 -33.08
CA GLN A 3 24.79 4.28 -34.00
C GLN A 3 23.98 3.71 -35.18
N HIS A 4 22.73 3.30 -34.93
CA HIS A 4 21.81 2.81 -35.96
C HIS A 4 21.48 3.90 -36.97
N LEU A 5 21.10 5.10 -36.51
CA LEU A 5 20.79 6.23 -37.38
C LEU A 5 22.00 6.72 -38.16
N ASP A 6 23.19 6.74 -37.55
CA ASP A 6 24.43 7.07 -38.26
C ASP A 6 24.74 6.04 -39.34
N SER A 7 24.56 4.75 -39.05
CA SER A 7 24.76 3.70 -40.04
C SER A 7 23.75 3.83 -41.19
N TRP A 8 22.46 3.95 -40.87
CA TRP A 8 21.40 4.11 -41.86
C TRP A 8 21.61 5.36 -42.73
N ALA A 9 21.87 6.52 -42.14
CA ALA A 9 22.07 7.76 -42.89
C ALA A 9 23.27 7.69 -43.83
N ARG A 10 24.37 7.02 -43.42
CA ARG A 10 25.55 6.80 -44.26
C ARG A 10 25.24 5.95 -45.50
N HIS A 11 24.33 5.00 -45.40
CA HIS A 11 24.01 4.06 -46.48
C HIS A 11 22.83 4.50 -47.34
N SER A 12 21.84 5.15 -46.74
CA SER A 12 20.54 5.42 -47.35
C SER A 12 20.36 6.86 -47.82
N LEU A 13 21.07 7.84 -47.24
CA LEU A 13 20.92 9.27 -47.60
C LEU A 13 22.14 9.73 -48.42
N ARG A 14 22.24 9.20 -49.64
CA ARG A 14 23.39 9.39 -50.55
C ARG A 14 23.10 10.23 -51.79
N SER A 15 21.85 10.62 -52.01
CA SER A 15 21.46 11.46 -53.15
C SER A 15 20.27 12.34 -52.77
N PRO A 16 19.99 13.39 -53.55
CA PRO A 16 18.79 14.22 -53.39
C PRO A 16 17.48 13.43 -53.45
N GLU A 17 17.38 12.41 -54.30
CA GLU A 17 16.17 11.58 -54.44
C GLU A 17 15.96 10.72 -53.19
N ALA A 18 17.04 10.13 -52.66
CA ALA A 18 16.96 9.32 -51.45
C ALA A 18 16.63 10.16 -50.21
N TRP A 19 17.09 11.42 -50.19
CA TRP A 19 16.72 12.42 -49.19
C TRP A 19 15.23 12.80 -49.28
N ALA A 20 14.75 13.19 -50.46
CA ALA A 20 13.34 13.54 -50.68
C ALA A 20 12.41 12.38 -50.31
N SER A 21 12.72 11.16 -50.76
CA SER A 21 11.97 9.94 -50.42
C SER A 21 11.93 9.66 -48.91
N ALA A 22 13.00 9.98 -48.17
CA ALA A 22 13.00 9.85 -46.71
C ALA A 22 12.10 10.90 -46.05
N LEU A 23 12.13 12.16 -46.51
CA LEU A 23 11.26 13.23 -46.01
C LEU A 23 9.77 12.96 -46.26
N GLU A 24 9.41 12.47 -47.44
CA GLU A 24 8.05 12.08 -47.80
C GLU A 24 7.55 10.93 -46.93
N ARG A 25 8.37 9.88 -46.73
CA ARG A 25 8.01 8.75 -45.87
C ARG A 25 7.83 9.15 -44.40
N CYS A 26 8.61 10.10 -43.89
CA CYS A 26 8.36 10.67 -42.56
C CYS A 26 6.95 11.28 -42.43
N GLY A 27 6.36 11.74 -43.54
CA GLY A 27 4.99 12.25 -43.61
C GLY A 27 3.89 11.24 -43.24
N GLN A 28 4.19 9.94 -43.21
CA GLN A 28 3.23 8.91 -42.80
C GLN A 28 2.94 8.92 -41.29
N TRP A 29 3.79 9.59 -40.50
CA TRP A 29 3.77 9.57 -39.04
C TRP A 29 3.83 10.99 -38.47
N VAL A 30 3.07 11.93 -39.06
CA VAL A 30 3.07 13.35 -38.67
C VAL A 30 2.69 13.53 -37.19
N ASP A 31 1.88 12.62 -36.67
CA ASP A 31 1.47 12.44 -35.27
C ASP A 31 2.58 11.91 -34.33
N TYR A 32 3.75 11.54 -34.85
CA TYR A 32 4.94 11.21 -34.07
C TYR A 32 5.92 12.39 -34.05
N SER A 33 6.76 12.47 -33.01
CA SER A 33 7.88 13.42 -33.00
C SER A 33 8.77 13.26 -34.23
N ALA A 34 9.31 14.37 -34.75
CA ALA A 34 10.18 14.35 -35.93
C ALA A 34 11.33 13.34 -35.82
N ARG A 35 11.89 13.15 -34.61
CA ARG A 35 12.92 12.13 -34.37
C ARG A 35 12.40 10.70 -34.52
N ASN A 36 11.18 10.41 -34.05
CA ASN A 36 10.56 9.09 -34.25
C ASN A 36 10.19 8.87 -35.72
N GLN A 37 9.75 9.90 -36.45
CA GLN A 37 9.49 9.79 -37.89
C GLN A 37 10.75 9.30 -38.64
N VAL A 38 11.91 9.90 -38.37
CA VAL A 38 13.19 9.47 -38.98
C VAL A 38 13.59 8.06 -38.52
N LEU A 39 13.34 7.73 -37.26
CA LEU A 39 13.63 6.42 -36.72
C LEU A 39 12.80 5.32 -37.40
N LEU A 40 11.51 5.57 -37.65
CA LEU A 40 10.62 4.65 -38.35
C LEU A 40 11.01 4.47 -39.82
N VAL A 41 11.39 5.55 -40.53
CA VAL A 41 11.98 5.43 -41.88
C VAL A 41 13.23 4.55 -41.83
N SER A 42 14.08 4.72 -40.80
CA SER A 42 15.33 3.97 -40.69
C SER A 42 15.14 2.46 -40.44
N TYR A 43 13.97 2.05 -39.97
CA TYR A 43 13.58 0.66 -39.83
C TYR A 43 12.99 0.06 -41.11
N GLY A 44 12.76 0.87 -42.15
CA GLY A 44 12.19 0.44 -43.42
C GLY A 44 10.66 0.29 -43.39
N VAL A 45 9.99 0.89 -42.42
CA VAL A 45 8.52 0.84 -42.33
C VAL A 45 7.90 1.68 -43.43
N VAL A 46 6.80 1.19 -44.01
CA VAL A 46 6.11 1.85 -45.13
C VAL A 46 4.70 2.33 -44.76
N GLY A 47 4.11 1.78 -43.70
CA GLY A 47 2.73 2.04 -43.30
C GLY A 47 2.57 2.57 -41.87
N PRO A 48 1.31 2.72 -41.41
CA PRO A 48 1.01 3.11 -40.04
C PRO A 48 1.64 2.15 -39.02
N VAL A 49 2.05 2.70 -37.88
CA VAL A 49 2.56 1.96 -36.73
C VAL A 49 1.81 2.35 -35.47
N ALA A 50 1.65 1.41 -34.56
CA ALA A 50 1.02 1.66 -33.27
C ALA A 50 1.47 0.64 -32.22
N GLY A 51 1.23 0.93 -30.93
CA GLY A 51 1.42 -0.05 -29.87
C GLY A 51 0.42 -1.21 -29.99
N ALA A 52 0.71 -2.34 -29.35
CA ALA A 52 -0.16 -3.52 -29.40
C ALA A 52 -1.59 -3.22 -28.92
N ALA A 53 -1.73 -2.51 -27.81
CA ALA A 53 -3.04 -2.11 -27.27
C ALA A 53 -3.82 -1.16 -28.20
N THR A 54 -3.12 -0.37 -29.00
CA THR A 54 -3.76 0.49 -30.01
C THR A 54 -4.27 -0.35 -31.18
N TRP A 55 -3.50 -1.32 -31.65
CA TRP A 55 -3.94 -2.25 -32.70
C TRP A 55 -5.16 -3.07 -32.28
N GLU A 56 -5.23 -3.50 -31.03
CA GLU A 56 -6.39 -4.24 -30.48
C GLU A 56 -7.70 -3.44 -30.47
N ARG A 57 -7.66 -2.14 -30.72
CA ARG A 57 -8.86 -1.28 -30.86
C ARG A 57 -9.26 -1.08 -32.32
N VAL A 58 -8.39 -1.41 -33.27
CA VAL A 58 -8.66 -1.23 -34.70
C VAL A 58 -9.40 -2.44 -35.23
N ALA A 59 -10.57 -2.23 -35.83
CA ALA A 59 -11.34 -3.30 -36.45
C ALA A 59 -10.53 -3.97 -37.57
N SER A 60 -10.46 -5.30 -37.53
CA SER A 60 -9.72 -6.06 -38.54
C SER A 60 -10.60 -6.42 -39.74
N THR A 61 -9.99 -6.99 -40.78
CA THR A 61 -10.73 -7.62 -41.89
C THR A 61 -11.51 -8.87 -41.47
N GLU A 62 -11.27 -9.43 -40.28
CA GLU A 62 -12.04 -10.54 -39.72
C GLU A 62 -13.25 -10.02 -38.95
N THR A 63 -14.45 -10.46 -39.33
CA THR A 63 -15.71 -10.03 -38.71
C THR A 63 -15.73 -10.33 -37.21
N GLY A 64 -16.02 -9.30 -36.40
CA GLY A 64 -16.13 -9.43 -34.94
C GLY A 64 -14.79 -9.52 -34.20
N ARG A 65 -13.66 -9.28 -34.88
CA ARG A 65 -12.32 -9.32 -34.27
C ARG A 65 -11.51 -8.07 -34.61
N ASN A 66 -10.74 -7.61 -33.65
CA ASN A 66 -9.82 -6.48 -33.83
C ASN A 66 -8.43 -6.96 -34.24
N CYS A 67 -7.59 -6.04 -34.70
CA CYS A 67 -6.22 -6.36 -35.09
C CYS A 67 -5.44 -6.94 -33.91
N ALA A 68 -4.42 -7.74 -34.21
CA ALA A 68 -3.49 -8.20 -33.20
C ALA A 68 -2.13 -8.43 -33.82
N VAL A 69 -1.10 -8.25 -32.99
CA VAL A 69 0.28 -8.54 -33.32
C VAL A 69 0.47 -10.07 -33.42
N ARG A 70 1.26 -10.52 -34.40
CA ARG A 70 1.60 -11.94 -34.56
C ARG A 70 2.50 -12.38 -33.41
N ALA A 71 2.25 -13.58 -32.89
CA ALA A 71 3.07 -14.16 -31.84
C ALA A 71 4.55 -14.26 -32.28
N GLY A 72 5.47 -13.84 -31.41
CA GLY A 72 6.91 -13.86 -31.68
C GLY A 72 7.47 -12.63 -32.41
N GLU A 73 6.64 -11.66 -32.79
CA GLU A 73 7.12 -10.40 -33.41
C GLU A 73 7.78 -9.48 -32.39
N HIS A 74 8.91 -8.87 -32.78
CA HIS A 74 9.61 -7.88 -31.96
C HIS A 74 9.14 -6.46 -32.29
N GLY A 75 8.81 -5.68 -31.27
CA GLY A 75 8.38 -4.29 -31.44
C GLY A 75 9.53 -3.38 -31.89
N LEU A 76 9.20 -2.42 -32.75
CA LEU A 76 10.11 -1.36 -33.21
C LEU A 76 10.21 -0.28 -32.12
N PRO A 77 11.39 0.00 -31.56
CA PRO A 77 11.49 0.92 -30.45
C PRO A 77 11.39 2.37 -30.92
N VAL A 78 10.46 3.13 -30.35
CA VAL A 78 10.28 4.58 -30.51
C VAL A 78 10.40 5.31 -29.18
N ARG A 79 10.71 6.61 -29.20
CA ARG A 79 10.82 7.40 -27.97
C ARG A 79 9.52 8.10 -27.62
N VAL A 80 9.03 7.92 -26.41
CA VAL A 80 7.84 8.60 -25.91
C VAL A 80 8.24 9.51 -24.76
N PRO A 81 7.84 10.80 -24.75
CA PRO A 81 8.05 11.67 -23.60
C PRO A 81 7.34 11.08 -22.38
N VAL A 82 8.06 10.97 -21.27
CA VAL A 82 7.47 10.73 -19.96
C VAL A 82 6.99 12.07 -19.47
N VAL A 83 5.68 12.25 -19.56
CA VAL A 83 4.99 13.45 -19.12
C VAL A 83 4.70 13.28 -17.63
N SER A 84 5.15 14.23 -16.82
CA SER A 84 4.80 14.34 -15.41
C SER A 84 4.16 15.70 -15.19
N GLU A 85 3.14 15.78 -14.35
CA GLU A 85 2.69 17.07 -13.84
C GLU A 85 3.82 17.69 -13.01
N GLY A 86 4.22 18.90 -13.36
CA GLY A 86 5.21 19.67 -12.61
C GLY A 86 4.68 21.09 -12.39
N PRO A 87 4.94 21.72 -11.23
CA PRO A 87 4.65 23.13 -11.05
C PRO A 87 5.71 23.94 -11.80
N THR A 88 5.30 24.77 -12.75
CA THR A 88 6.14 25.85 -13.26
C THR A 88 5.38 27.16 -13.13
N THR A 89 5.73 27.95 -12.11
CA THR A 89 5.42 29.37 -12.07
C THR A 89 6.25 30.06 -13.17
N SER A 90 5.59 30.54 -14.21
CA SER A 90 6.17 31.52 -15.13
C SER A 90 5.86 32.92 -14.60
N GLU A 91 6.87 33.65 -14.13
CA GLU A 91 6.75 35.03 -13.63
C GLU A 91 6.35 36.07 -14.70
N ARG A 92 5.97 35.67 -15.92
CA ARG A 92 5.72 36.60 -17.03
C ARG A 92 4.37 36.52 -17.75
N SER A 93 3.39 35.76 -17.27
CA SER A 93 2.04 35.80 -17.86
C SER A 93 1.03 36.49 -16.94
N ARG A 94 0.46 37.62 -17.39
CA ARG A 94 -0.63 38.34 -16.69
C ARG A 94 -2.03 37.80 -17.00
N THR A 95 -2.11 36.68 -17.73
CA THR A 95 -3.35 35.96 -18.00
C THR A 95 -3.11 34.51 -17.63
N GLY A 96 -3.77 34.02 -16.56
CA GLY A 96 -3.67 32.65 -16.08
C GLY A 96 -4.24 31.64 -17.09
N ALA A 97 -3.42 31.27 -18.07
CA ALA A 97 -3.66 30.14 -18.97
C ALA A 97 -2.92 28.89 -18.44
N SER A 98 -3.46 27.73 -18.82
CA SER A 98 -3.25 26.40 -18.24
C SER A 98 -1.82 25.86 -18.24
N SER A 99 -1.62 24.90 -17.33
CA SER A 99 -0.43 24.09 -17.11
C SER A 99 0.00 23.37 -18.39
N GLU A 100 1.19 23.68 -18.91
CA GLU A 100 1.81 22.84 -19.94
C GLU A 100 2.59 21.71 -19.26
N SER A 101 2.20 20.48 -19.58
CA SER A 101 2.84 19.27 -19.10
C SER A 101 4.29 19.19 -19.56
N VAL A 102 5.25 19.13 -18.64
CA VAL A 102 6.69 19.10 -18.98
C VAL A 102 7.16 17.66 -19.13
N ALA A 103 7.75 17.33 -20.29
CA ALA A 103 8.42 16.05 -20.47
C ALA A 103 9.69 15.98 -19.62
N ARG A 104 9.66 15.24 -18.49
CA ARG A 104 10.83 15.05 -17.61
C ARG A 104 11.84 14.04 -18.14
N GLY A 105 11.43 13.16 -19.07
CA GLY A 105 12.30 12.13 -19.64
C GLY A 105 11.78 11.57 -20.96
N LEU A 106 12.54 10.65 -21.56
CA LEU A 106 12.14 9.90 -22.75
C LEU A 106 12.24 8.42 -22.41
N ARG A 107 11.14 7.67 -22.53
CA ARG A 107 11.13 6.21 -22.44
C ARG A 107 11.07 5.57 -23.83
N TRP A 108 11.46 4.31 -23.91
CA TRP A 108 11.37 3.52 -25.12
C TRP A 108 10.09 2.70 -25.11
N GLU A 109 9.30 2.82 -26.16
CA GLU A 109 8.06 2.05 -26.34
C GLU A 109 8.14 1.20 -27.60
N PRO A 110 7.67 -0.06 -27.57
CA PRO A 110 7.55 -0.87 -28.76
C PRO A 110 6.30 -0.47 -29.57
N VAL A 111 6.48 -0.24 -30.86
CA VAL A 111 5.38 -0.13 -31.84
C VAL A 111 5.50 -1.20 -32.91
N PHE A 112 4.37 -1.56 -33.51
CA PHE A 112 4.26 -2.63 -34.48
C PHE A 112 3.71 -2.08 -35.78
N ALA A 113 4.31 -2.49 -36.89
CA ALA A 113 3.87 -2.15 -38.24
C ALA A 113 2.81 -3.13 -38.76
N LEU A 114 2.12 -2.75 -39.84
CA LEU A 114 1.05 -3.56 -40.46
C LEU A 114 1.49 -4.99 -40.81
N GLU A 115 2.72 -5.16 -41.28
CA GLU A 115 3.32 -6.44 -41.65
C GLU A 115 3.51 -7.40 -40.47
N GLN A 116 3.57 -6.87 -39.25
CA GLN A 116 3.74 -7.61 -37.99
C GLN A 116 2.40 -8.05 -37.38
N LEU A 117 1.27 -7.69 -38.01
CA LEU A 117 -0.04 -8.08 -37.52
C LEU A 117 -0.42 -9.49 -38.00
N ALA A 118 -1.00 -10.27 -37.10
CA ALA A 118 -1.71 -11.51 -37.43
C ALA A 118 -3.05 -11.22 -38.11
N ARG A 119 -3.74 -10.16 -37.67
CA ARG A 119 -5.02 -9.70 -38.23
C ARG A 119 -4.89 -8.27 -38.71
N ARG A 120 -5.08 -8.05 -40.01
CA ARG A 120 -4.87 -6.75 -40.65
C ARG A 120 -6.07 -5.82 -40.48
N PRO A 121 -5.86 -4.50 -40.41
CA PRO A 121 -6.95 -3.54 -40.28
C PRO A 121 -7.85 -3.52 -41.51
N HIS A 122 -9.14 -3.29 -41.28
CA HIS A 122 -10.09 -3.10 -42.36
C HIS A 122 -9.75 -1.82 -43.14
N PRO A 123 -9.81 -1.78 -44.49
CA PRO A 123 -9.39 -0.61 -45.27
C PRO A 123 -10.07 0.72 -44.86
N SER A 124 -11.31 0.66 -44.39
CA SER A 124 -12.05 1.84 -43.92
C SER A 124 -11.59 2.41 -42.57
N THR A 125 -10.66 1.74 -41.88
CA THR A 125 -10.18 2.14 -40.54
C THR A 125 -8.88 2.93 -40.55
N LEU A 126 -8.25 3.10 -41.72
CA LEU A 126 -6.97 3.81 -41.88
C LEU A 126 -7.11 5.11 -42.68
N ASN A 127 -8.29 5.71 -42.70
CA ASN A 127 -8.51 6.94 -43.46
C ASN A 127 -7.86 8.13 -42.75
N SER A 128 -6.90 8.77 -43.40
CA SER A 128 -6.37 10.06 -42.95
C SER A 128 -7.46 11.13 -42.99
N VAL A 129 -7.33 12.16 -42.16
CA VAL A 129 -8.20 13.34 -42.22
C VAL A 129 -8.18 13.92 -43.63
N ALA A 130 -9.36 14.03 -44.21
CA ALA A 130 -9.58 14.64 -45.52
C ALA A 130 -9.44 16.15 -45.38
N ALA A 131 -8.43 16.71 -46.04
CA ALA A 131 -8.28 18.15 -46.13
C ALA A 131 -9.45 18.76 -46.94
N PRO A 132 -9.98 19.93 -46.52
CA PRO A 132 -10.97 20.63 -47.32
C PRO A 132 -10.37 21.06 -48.66
N LYS A 133 -11.17 21.06 -49.73
CA LYS A 133 -10.76 21.66 -51.01
C LYS A 133 -10.75 23.18 -50.85
N LEU A 134 -9.58 23.80 -51.02
CA LEU A 134 -9.39 25.24 -50.85
C LEU A 134 -9.31 25.95 -52.20
N SER A 135 -9.91 27.13 -52.30
CA SER A 135 -9.59 28.04 -53.39
C SER A 135 -8.23 28.71 -53.17
N ALA A 136 -7.65 29.30 -54.22
CA ALA A 136 -6.39 30.04 -54.08
C ALA A 136 -6.49 31.21 -53.08
N ALA A 137 -7.66 31.84 -52.97
CA ALA A 137 -7.89 32.93 -52.01
C ALA A 137 -7.96 32.41 -50.58
N ASP A 138 -8.65 31.29 -50.35
CA ASP A 138 -8.74 30.67 -49.03
C ASP A 138 -7.37 30.14 -48.57
N TRP A 139 -6.57 29.62 -49.51
CA TRP A 139 -5.23 29.16 -49.20
C TRP A 139 -4.30 30.30 -48.73
N ILE A 140 -4.34 31.44 -49.42
CA ILE A 140 -3.60 32.64 -49.01
C ILE A 140 -4.03 33.09 -47.61
N GLU A 141 -5.34 33.06 -47.32
CA GLU A 141 -5.87 33.47 -46.02
C GLU A 141 -5.46 32.51 -44.90
N VAL A 142 -5.52 31.20 -45.13
CA VAL A 142 -5.05 30.17 -44.20
C VAL A 142 -3.57 30.36 -43.87
N VAL A 143 -2.72 30.58 -44.88
CA VAL A 143 -1.28 30.82 -44.68
C VAL A 143 -1.03 32.14 -43.93
N ARG A 144 -1.86 33.16 -44.17
CA ARG A 144 -1.82 34.43 -43.42
C ARG A 144 -2.13 34.20 -41.94
N VAL A 145 -3.18 33.44 -41.62
CA VAL A 145 -3.56 33.10 -40.24
C VAL A 145 -2.49 32.22 -39.58
N ALA A 146 -1.99 31.20 -40.28
CA ALA A 146 -0.90 30.34 -39.83
C ALA A 146 0.36 31.14 -39.49
N SER A 147 0.69 32.16 -40.31
CA SER A 147 1.80 33.07 -40.05
C SER A 147 1.63 33.82 -38.73
N GLY A 148 0.40 34.25 -38.43
CA GLY A 148 0.05 34.85 -37.14
C GLY A 148 0.26 33.91 -35.97
N ARG A 149 -0.13 32.64 -36.11
CA ARG A 149 0.04 31.61 -35.08
C ARG A 149 1.50 31.28 -34.80
N VAL A 150 2.31 31.09 -35.84
CA VAL A 150 3.73 30.69 -35.71
C VAL A 150 4.62 31.85 -35.26
N LEU A 151 4.35 33.09 -35.71
CA LEU A 151 5.20 34.25 -35.42
C LEU A 151 4.64 35.19 -34.35
N GLY A 152 3.42 34.94 -33.86
CA GLY A 152 2.71 35.82 -32.92
C GLY A 152 2.16 37.11 -33.54
N ARG A 153 2.33 37.32 -34.85
CA ARG A 153 1.84 38.52 -35.55
C ARG A 153 1.32 38.19 -36.94
N THR A 154 0.02 38.41 -37.15
CA THR A 154 -0.62 38.16 -38.44
C THR A 154 -0.21 39.24 -39.47
N PRO A 155 0.37 38.85 -40.62
CA PRO A 155 0.73 39.79 -41.68
C PRO A 155 -0.52 40.43 -42.31
N ARG A 156 -0.39 41.67 -42.80
CA ARG A 156 -1.48 42.40 -43.47
C ARG A 156 -1.85 41.80 -44.82
N LYS A 157 -0.87 41.22 -45.52
CA LYS A 157 -1.05 40.57 -46.82
C LYS A 157 -0.02 39.45 -46.97
N VAL A 158 -0.43 38.35 -47.59
CA VAL A 158 0.44 37.30 -48.13
C VAL A 158 0.23 37.28 -49.64
N SER A 159 1.32 37.33 -50.40
CA SER A 159 1.28 37.38 -51.86
C SER A 159 1.51 36.00 -52.47
N ASP A 160 2.47 35.27 -51.91
CA ASP A 160 2.87 33.95 -52.34
C ASP A 160 2.86 33.04 -51.10
N PRO A 161 1.96 32.03 -51.04
CA PRO A 161 1.85 31.15 -49.90
C PRO A 161 3.06 30.23 -49.72
N GLU A 162 3.72 29.79 -50.80
CA GLU A 162 4.86 28.87 -50.71
C GLU A 162 6.10 29.58 -50.16
N VAL A 163 6.39 30.78 -50.67
CA VAL A 163 7.46 31.64 -50.13
C VAL A 163 7.19 31.97 -48.67
N GLN A 164 5.93 32.20 -48.31
CA GLN A 164 5.56 32.49 -46.93
C GLN A 164 5.73 31.26 -46.03
N LEU A 165 5.35 30.05 -46.46
CA LEU A 165 5.56 28.82 -45.71
C LEU A 165 7.05 28.52 -45.50
N ALA A 166 7.89 28.70 -46.52
CA ALA A 166 9.34 28.56 -46.41
C ALA A 166 9.92 29.59 -45.40
N SER A 167 9.45 30.84 -45.46
CA SER A 167 9.81 31.89 -44.50
C SER A 167 9.41 31.51 -43.07
N LEU A 168 8.25 30.90 -42.85
CA LEU A 168 7.84 30.39 -41.54
C LEU A 168 8.76 29.26 -41.06
N ALA A 169 9.05 28.28 -41.91
CA ALA A 169 9.92 27.16 -41.59
C ALA A 169 11.33 27.61 -41.20
N SER A 170 11.90 28.60 -41.90
CA SER A 170 13.23 29.16 -41.60
C SER A 170 13.33 29.81 -40.20
N ARG A 171 12.19 30.20 -39.61
CA ARG A 171 12.11 30.88 -38.31
C ARG A 171 11.86 29.94 -37.14
N VAL A 172 11.64 28.65 -37.39
CA VAL A 172 11.46 27.63 -36.34
C VAL A 172 12.79 27.40 -35.61
N THR A 173 12.74 27.30 -34.28
CA THR A 173 13.92 27.06 -33.44
C THR A 173 14.08 25.58 -33.12
N HIS A 174 15.27 25.02 -33.33
CA HIS A 174 15.54 23.57 -33.18
C HIS A 174 16.25 23.18 -31.86
N GLY A 175 16.34 24.12 -30.90
CA GLY A 175 17.01 23.92 -29.60
C GLY A 175 18.43 24.49 -29.51
N ALA A 176 19.01 24.47 -28.31
CA ALA A 176 20.32 25.07 -28.03
C ALA A 176 21.44 24.47 -28.91
N GLY A 177 22.23 25.34 -29.56
CA GLY A 177 23.35 24.94 -30.42
C GLY A 177 22.96 24.45 -31.82
N ARG A 178 21.70 24.55 -32.23
CA ARG A 178 21.24 24.22 -33.59
C ARG A 178 21.03 25.48 -34.42
N VAL A 179 21.47 25.44 -35.68
CA VAL A 179 21.34 26.55 -36.65
C VAL A 179 19.96 26.50 -37.30
N ARG A 180 19.45 27.65 -37.74
CA ARG A 180 18.21 27.73 -38.54
C ARG A 180 18.36 26.99 -39.86
N LEU A 181 17.24 26.51 -40.41
CA LEU A 181 17.23 25.89 -41.73
C LEU A 181 17.68 26.89 -42.80
N PRO A 182 18.66 26.53 -43.66
CA PRO A 182 18.94 27.22 -44.92
C PRO A 182 17.70 27.31 -45.80
N ASP A 183 17.67 28.29 -46.71
CA ASP A 183 16.51 28.58 -47.56
C ASP A 183 16.00 27.36 -48.34
N GLU A 184 16.90 26.52 -48.87
CA GLU A 184 16.56 25.29 -49.60
C GLU A 184 15.82 24.27 -48.72
N LEU A 185 16.30 24.06 -47.48
CA LEU A 185 15.70 23.13 -46.51
C LEU A 185 14.40 23.68 -45.91
N ALA A 186 14.32 25.01 -45.74
CA ALA A 186 13.10 25.68 -45.34
C ALA A 186 12.03 25.62 -46.43
N ALA A 187 12.43 25.73 -47.71
CA ALA A 187 11.55 25.52 -48.86
C ALA A 187 11.02 24.07 -48.92
N GLN A 188 11.86 23.07 -48.65
CA GLN A 188 11.41 21.66 -48.52
C GLN A 188 10.36 21.50 -47.40
N ALA A 189 10.58 22.11 -46.23
CA ALA A 189 9.61 22.07 -45.13
C ALA A 189 8.28 22.72 -45.50
N GLY A 190 8.31 23.88 -46.19
CA GLY A 190 7.10 24.54 -46.69
C GLY A 190 6.37 23.73 -47.76
N TRP A 191 7.12 23.12 -48.69
CA TRP A 191 6.57 22.24 -49.73
C TRP A 191 5.84 21.04 -49.13
N LEU A 192 6.41 20.39 -48.10
CA LEU A 192 5.78 19.26 -47.40
C LEU A 192 4.42 19.63 -46.77
N VAL A 193 4.25 20.88 -46.33
CA VAL A 193 2.98 21.38 -45.78
C VAL A 193 1.95 21.60 -46.90
N ALA A 194 2.37 22.20 -48.01
CA ALA A 194 1.50 22.42 -49.17
C ALA A 194 1.09 21.09 -49.85
N ASP A 195 2.00 20.13 -49.94
CA ASP A 195 1.78 18.81 -50.55
C ASP A 195 0.76 17.98 -49.75
N ARG A 196 0.74 18.10 -48.42
CA ARG A 196 -0.27 17.46 -47.57
C ARG A 196 -1.71 17.86 -47.93
N LEU A 197 -1.88 19.05 -48.50
CA LEU A 197 -3.15 19.61 -48.98
C LEU A 197 -3.35 19.44 -50.50
N GLY A 198 -2.36 18.88 -51.21
CA GLY A 198 -2.35 18.79 -52.67
C GLY A 198 -2.20 20.14 -53.37
N LEU A 199 -1.57 21.12 -52.71
CA LEU A 199 -1.42 22.51 -53.17
C LEU A 199 0.04 22.89 -53.47
N ALA A 200 0.98 21.95 -53.35
CA ALA A 200 2.38 22.20 -53.68
C ALA A 200 2.57 22.36 -55.20
N SER A 201 3.34 23.38 -55.59
CA SER A 201 3.71 23.63 -56.98
C SER A 201 4.96 22.82 -57.34
N GLY A 202 4.85 21.98 -58.37
CA GLY A 202 6.00 21.27 -58.94
C GLY A 202 6.64 20.25 -58.00
N ALA A 203 7.86 19.82 -58.36
CA ALA A 203 8.62 18.85 -57.58
C ALA A 203 9.20 19.48 -56.30
N MET A 204 9.40 18.66 -55.26
CA MET A 204 10.06 19.10 -54.03
C MET A 204 11.42 19.74 -54.33
N PRO A 205 11.75 20.90 -53.72
CA PRO A 205 13.06 21.53 -53.87
C PRO A 205 14.18 20.54 -53.56
N ALA A 206 15.21 20.47 -54.42
CA ALA A 206 16.31 19.53 -54.24
C ALA A 206 17.27 20.01 -53.15
N PHE A 207 17.80 19.05 -52.38
CA PHE A 207 18.90 19.27 -51.43
C PHE A 207 19.86 18.11 -51.56
N ASP A 208 21.16 18.39 -51.71
CA ASP A 208 22.18 17.36 -51.79
C ASP A 208 22.81 17.12 -50.40
N PRO A 209 22.57 15.95 -49.78
CA PRO A 209 23.14 15.66 -48.48
C PRO A 209 24.60 15.17 -48.55
N VAL A 210 25.19 14.93 -49.73
CA VAL A 210 26.45 14.17 -49.90
C VAL A 210 27.59 14.65 -49.00
N ASP A 211 27.79 15.96 -48.90
CA ASP A 211 28.90 16.56 -48.14
C ASP A 211 28.69 16.58 -46.61
N SER A 212 27.49 16.21 -46.14
CA SER A 212 27.19 16.16 -44.71
C SER A 212 27.65 14.84 -44.07
N SER A 213 28.11 14.91 -42.82
CA SER A 213 28.37 13.68 -42.06
C SER A 213 27.07 12.90 -41.85
N ALA A 214 27.17 11.58 -41.62
CA ALA A 214 26.00 10.74 -41.37
C ALA A 214 25.15 11.25 -40.18
N ARG A 215 25.81 11.80 -39.17
CA ARG A 215 25.17 12.40 -38.00
C ARG A 215 24.42 13.68 -38.34
N GLU A 216 24.98 14.52 -39.19
CA GLU A 216 24.32 15.74 -39.67
C GLU A 216 23.14 15.41 -40.56
N LYS A 217 23.28 14.45 -41.50
CA LYS A 217 22.20 14.04 -42.41
C LYS A 217 20.89 13.75 -41.67
N TRP A 218 20.87 12.77 -40.76
CA TRP A 218 19.61 12.43 -40.07
C TRP A 218 19.17 13.52 -39.09
N ARG A 219 20.09 14.30 -38.51
CA ARG A 219 19.75 15.43 -37.64
C ARG A 219 19.05 16.54 -38.40
N THR A 220 19.57 16.91 -39.56
CA THR A 220 18.98 17.90 -40.46
C THR A 220 17.61 17.42 -40.97
N LEU A 221 17.46 16.12 -41.24
CA LEU A 221 16.17 15.54 -41.63
C LEU A 221 15.12 15.66 -40.50
N VAL A 222 15.54 15.47 -39.25
CA VAL A 222 14.69 15.76 -38.06
C VAL A 222 14.34 17.24 -37.98
N ASP A 223 15.30 18.13 -38.21
CA ASP A 223 15.10 19.57 -38.10
C ASP A 223 14.11 20.07 -39.18
N VAL A 224 14.20 19.58 -40.43
CA VAL A 224 13.25 19.85 -41.51
C VAL A 224 11.84 19.37 -41.17
N ARG A 225 11.71 18.13 -40.66
CA ARG A 225 10.41 17.58 -40.26
C ARG A 225 9.81 18.29 -39.05
N HIS A 226 10.64 18.74 -38.11
CA HIS A 226 10.17 19.55 -36.99
C HIS A 226 9.63 20.91 -37.46
N ALA A 227 10.35 21.59 -38.37
CA ALA A 227 9.86 22.84 -38.96
C ALA A 227 8.55 22.63 -39.74
N ALA A 228 8.47 21.56 -40.55
CA ALA A 228 7.23 21.21 -41.25
C ALA A 228 6.08 20.95 -40.29
N GLY A 229 6.31 20.27 -39.17
CA GLY A 229 5.31 20.04 -38.12
C GLY A 229 4.78 21.33 -37.49
N VAL A 230 5.67 22.23 -37.07
CA VAL A 230 5.28 23.53 -36.47
C VAL A 230 4.48 24.39 -37.46
N VAL A 231 4.87 24.38 -38.73
CA VAL A 231 4.15 25.11 -39.79
C VAL A 231 2.80 24.44 -40.09
N MET A 232 2.75 23.10 -40.12
CA MET A 232 1.52 22.31 -40.28
C MET A 232 0.51 22.64 -39.18
N ASP A 233 0.93 22.72 -37.91
CA ASP A 233 0.07 23.07 -36.78
C ASP A 233 -0.56 24.47 -36.96
N GLY A 234 0.23 25.42 -37.46
CA GLY A 234 -0.26 26.76 -37.81
C GLY A 234 -1.30 26.73 -38.93
N VAL A 235 -1.08 25.91 -39.97
CA VAL A 235 -2.02 25.73 -41.08
C VAL A 235 -3.30 25.01 -40.62
N SER A 236 -3.17 23.99 -39.77
CA SER A 236 -4.29 23.30 -39.13
C SER A 236 -5.16 24.26 -38.31
N HIS A 237 -4.53 25.18 -37.57
CA HIS A 237 -5.25 26.24 -36.87
C HIS A 237 -5.99 27.17 -37.84
N GLY A 238 -5.37 27.57 -38.94
CA GLY A 238 -6.01 28.41 -39.97
C GLY A 238 -7.17 27.72 -40.69
N LEU A 239 -7.14 26.39 -40.80
CA LEU A 239 -8.19 25.58 -41.42
C LEU A 239 -9.29 25.13 -40.46
N GLY A 240 -9.03 25.14 -39.16
CA GLY A 240 -9.90 24.50 -38.17
C GLY A 240 -9.94 22.97 -38.29
N VAL A 241 -8.91 22.37 -38.90
CA VAL A 241 -8.80 20.92 -39.12
C VAL A 241 -7.41 20.45 -38.69
N ASP A 242 -7.35 19.45 -37.81
CA ASP A 242 -6.08 18.83 -37.42
C ASP A 242 -5.55 17.93 -38.56
N LEU A 243 -4.54 18.44 -39.29
CA LEU A 243 -3.91 17.75 -40.42
C LEU A 243 -2.87 16.73 -39.95
N ALA A 244 -2.45 16.83 -38.68
CA ALA A 244 -1.53 15.92 -38.01
C ALA A 244 -2.26 14.75 -37.34
N GLN A 245 -3.61 14.77 -37.30
CA GLN A 245 -4.39 13.72 -36.68
C GLN A 245 -4.09 12.34 -37.27
N SER A 246 -3.81 11.39 -36.38
CA SER A 246 -3.54 10.00 -36.69
C SER A 246 -4.72 9.33 -37.41
N PRO A 247 -4.49 8.53 -38.48
CA PRO A 247 -5.52 7.69 -39.08
C PRO A 247 -5.94 6.51 -38.19
N ILE A 248 -5.13 6.18 -37.18
CA ILE A 248 -5.42 5.16 -36.17
C ILE A 248 -6.00 5.86 -34.94
N PRO A 249 -7.04 5.32 -34.28
CA PRO A 249 -7.56 5.86 -33.03
C PRO A 249 -6.46 5.89 -31.96
N ARG A 250 -5.93 7.09 -31.69
CA ARG A 250 -5.02 7.33 -30.57
C ARG A 250 -5.81 7.71 -29.34
N HIS A 251 -5.20 7.49 -28.18
CA HIS A 251 -5.69 8.11 -26.97
C HIS A 251 -5.51 9.62 -27.13
N GLU A 252 -6.59 10.37 -27.30
CA GLU A 252 -6.54 11.80 -27.09
C GLU A 252 -6.22 12.02 -25.61
N LEU A 253 -5.12 12.73 -25.35
CA LEU A 253 -4.92 13.47 -24.10
C LEU A 253 -5.83 14.68 -24.22
N VAL A 254 -7.10 14.49 -23.89
CA VAL A 254 -8.03 15.60 -23.74
C VAL A 254 -7.57 16.38 -22.51
N ASP A 255 -7.47 17.70 -22.63
CA ASP A 255 -7.26 18.61 -21.50
C ASP A 255 -8.21 18.21 -20.35
N ASP A 256 -7.64 17.76 -19.23
CA ASP A 256 -8.30 17.07 -18.11
C ASP A 256 -9.30 17.95 -17.33
N ARG A 257 -9.70 19.08 -17.90
CA ARG A 257 -10.57 20.08 -17.28
C ARG A 257 -12.02 20.02 -17.74
N GLU A 258 -12.34 19.34 -18.84
CA GLU A 258 -13.71 19.38 -19.40
C GLU A 258 -14.43 18.03 -19.65
N VAL A 259 -13.91 16.87 -19.24
CA VAL A 259 -14.62 15.58 -19.45
C VAL A 259 -15.27 15.02 -18.18
N ALA A 260 -16.47 14.48 -18.41
CA ALA A 260 -17.52 14.17 -17.45
C ALA A 260 -17.12 13.29 -16.25
N PRO A 261 -17.85 13.39 -15.12
CA PRO A 261 -17.53 12.77 -13.82
C PRO A 261 -17.29 11.26 -13.79
N GLY A 262 -17.56 10.52 -14.88
CA GLY A 262 -17.51 9.05 -14.94
C GLY A 262 -16.15 8.39 -15.20
N ARG A 263 -15.05 9.16 -15.22
CA ARG A 263 -13.70 8.66 -15.55
C ARG A 263 -12.58 9.11 -14.60
N ARG A 264 -12.91 9.47 -13.36
CA ARG A 264 -11.88 9.68 -12.33
C ARG A 264 -11.36 8.32 -11.89
N ASN A 265 -10.16 7.95 -12.33
CA ASN A 265 -9.48 6.65 -12.15
C ASN A 265 -10.03 5.50 -13.01
N TYR A 266 -9.17 4.79 -13.72
CA TYR A 266 -9.50 3.58 -14.46
C TYR A 266 -8.49 2.49 -14.08
N LEU A 267 -8.98 1.33 -13.62
CA LEU A 267 -8.25 0.07 -13.64
C LEU A 267 -9.11 -0.93 -14.43
N ALA A 268 -8.73 -1.23 -15.68
CA ALA A 268 -9.25 -2.40 -16.37
C ALA A 268 -8.78 -3.69 -15.67
N PRO A 269 -9.45 -4.83 -15.92
CA PRO A 269 -8.91 -6.15 -15.54
C PRO A 269 -7.49 -6.45 -16.08
N ALA A 270 -7.09 -5.76 -17.15
CA ALA A 270 -5.72 -5.81 -17.67
C ALA A 270 -4.71 -5.03 -16.79
N ASP A 271 -5.16 -3.96 -16.14
CA ASP A 271 -4.34 -3.13 -15.25
C ASP A 271 -4.17 -3.79 -13.87
N LEU A 272 -5.12 -4.65 -13.46
CA LEU A 272 -4.97 -5.50 -12.27
C LEU A 272 -3.78 -6.47 -12.37
N ARG A 273 -3.42 -6.90 -13.59
CA ARG A 273 -2.22 -7.72 -13.83
C ARG A 273 -0.92 -6.94 -13.76
N ALA A 274 -0.98 -5.60 -13.83
CA ALA A 274 0.18 -4.74 -13.68
C ALA A 274 0.39 -4.31 -12.21
N LEU A 275 -0.54 -4.62 -11.31
CA LEU A 275 -0.37 -4.38 -9.88
C LEU A 275 0.76 -5.25 -9.31
N PRO A 276 1.51 -4.76 -8.31
CA PRO A 276 2.50 -5.56 -7.61
C PRO A 276 1.80 -6.68 -6.84
N ILE A 277 2.43 -7.85 -6.77
CA ILE A 277 1.92 -8.95 -5.94
C ILE A 277 2.04 -8.52 -4.47
N GLY A 278 0.97 -8.71 -3.70
CA GLY A 278 0.95 -8.45 -2.26
C GLY A 278 0.94 -6.98 -1.83
N VAL A 279 0.71 -6.05 -2.76
CA VAL A 279 0.62 -4.62 -2.46
C VAL A 279 -0.78 -4.13 -2.78
N TRP A 280 -1.43 -3.48 -1.81
CA TRP A 280 -2.71 -2.82 -2.05
C TRP A 280 -2.51 -1.49 -2.77
N ILE A 281 -3.36 -1.26 -3.76
CA ILE A 281 -3.40 -0.06 -4.57
C ILE A 281 -4.82 0.48 -4.58
N GLU A 282 -4.98 1.76 -4.26
CA GLU A 282 -6.27 2.42 -4.20
C GLU A 282 -6.64 3.09 -5.53
N ALA A 283 -7.94 3.09 -5.83
CA ALA A 283 -8.53 3.75 -6.98
C ALA A 283 -9.86 4.40 -6.57
N GLY A 284 -10.09 5.62 -7.05
CA GLY A 284 -11.26 6.43 -6.69
C GLY A 284 -10.86 7.76 -6.03
N PRO A 285 -11.81 8.48 -5.42
CA PRO A 285 -13.17 8.06 -5.11
C PRO A 285 -14.08 8.04 -6.34
N TYR A 286 -14.98 7.06 -6.39
CA TYR A 286 -16.00 6.89 -7.44
C TYR A 286 -17.41 7.07 -6.90
N SER A 287 -18.31 7.59 -7.73
CA SER A 287 -19.74 7.63 -7.43
C SER A 287 -20.37 6.23 -7.42
N ARG A 288 -21.54 6.11 -6.80
CA ARG A 288 -22.31 4.86 -6.75
C ARG A 288 -22.64 4.30 -8.14
N SER A 289 -22.94 5.17 -9.12
CA SER A 289 -23.21 4.75 -10.50
C SER A 289 -21.97 4.23 -11.21
N GLU A 290 -20.79 4.78 -10.89
CA GLU A 290 -19.52 4.32 -11.43
C GLU A 290 -19.16 2.93 -10.90
N TRP A 291 -19.33 2.66 -9.60
CA TRP A 291 -19.13 1.32 -9.06
C TRP A 291 -20.12 0.29 -9.59
N LEU A 292 -21.39 0.68 -9.75
CA LEU A 292 -22.41 -0.19 -10.33
C LEU A 292 -22.06 -0.58 -11.77
N SER A 293 -21.55 0.36 -12.58
CA SER A 293 -21.08 0.08 -13.95
C SER A 293 -19.87 -0.87 -14.00
N ARG A 294 -19.17 -1.02 -12.87
CA ARG A 294 -18.02 -1.91 -12.66
C ARG A 294 -18.42 -3.25 -12.02
N GLY A 295 -19.72 -3.51 -11.83
CA GLY A 295 -20.22 -4.76 -11.24
C GLY A 295 -20.16 -4.83 -9.70
N VAL A 296 -19.93 -3.70 -9.04
CA VAL A 296 -19.88 -3.61 -7.57
C VAL A 296 -21.08 -2.80 -7.07
N ALA A 297 -22.17 -3.51 -6.75
CA ALA A 297 -23.39 -2.88 -6.26
C ALA A 297 -23.23 -2.48 -4.79
N GLY A 298 -23.61 -1.23 -4.46
CA GLY A 298 -23.60 -0.73 -3.08
C GLY A 298 -22.37 0.09 -2.70
N ALA A 299 -21.28 -0.02 -3.46
CA ALA A 299 -20.07 0.76 -3.25
C ALA A 299 -20.22 2.25 -3.64
N VAL A 300 -19.50 3.11 -2.93
CA VAL A 300 -19.34 4.55 -3.13
C VAL A 300 -18.03 4.99 -2.50
N GLY A 301 -17.25 5.82 -3.19
CA GLY A 301 -15.95 6.27 -2.69
C GLY A 301 -14.80 5.42 -3.22
N VAL A 302 -13.80 5.16 -2.38
CA VAL A 302 -12.52 4.53 -2.76
C VAL A 302 -12.67 3.01 -2.88
N GLY A 303 -11.90 2.40 -3.78
CA GLY A 303 -11.71 0.96 -3.84
C GLY A 303 -10.22 0.62 -3.76
N SER A 304 -9.85 -0.42 -3.02
CA SER A 304 -8.49 -0.89 -2.86
C SER A 304 -8.32 -2.30 -3.43
N PHE A 305 -7.22 -2.53 -4.13
CA PHE A 305 -6.97 -3.77 -4.87
C PHE A 305 -5.59 -4.33 -4.54
N CYS A 306 -5.51 -5.60 -4.15
CA CYS A 306 -4.24 -6.29 -3.94
C CYS A 306 -4.14 -7.49 -4.87
N ARG A 307 -3.07 -7.56 -5.66
CA ARG A 307 -2.85 -8.69 -6.56
C ARG A 307 -2.27 -9.86 -5.77
N VAL A 308 -2.92 -11.01 -5.92
CA VAL A 308 -2.52 -12.27 -5.28
C VAL A 308 -1.58 -13.06 -6.18
N ASN A 309 -1.89 -13.14 -7.48
CA ASN A 309 -1.05 -13.77 -8.50
C ASN A 309 -1.41 -13.20 -9.90
N GLU A 310 -0.94 -13.80 -11.00
CA GLU A 310 -1.27 -13.34 -12.37
C GLU A 310 -2.76 -13.28 -12.69
N ARG A 311 -3.59 -14.03 -11.96
CA ARG A 311 -5.00 -14.21 -12.29
C ARG A 311 -5.94 -13.91 -11.14
N SER A 312 -5.47 -13.63 -9.94
CA SER A 312 -6.32 -13.43 -8.76
C SER A 312 -5.97 -12.13 -8.03
N TYR A 313 -6.97 -11.50 -7.43
CA TYR A 313 -6.82 -10.27 -6.67
C TYR A 313 -7.87 -10.18 -5.55
N LEU A 314 -7.55 -9.41 -4.53
CA LEU A 314 -8.45 -8.96 -3.49
C LEU A 314 -8.96 -7.57 -3.88
N GLY A 315 -10.24 -7.29 -3.64
CA GLY A 315 -10.85 -5.98 -3.86
C GLY A 315 -11.63 -5.57 -2.62
N VAL A 316 -11.44 -4.34 -2.14
CA VAL A 316 -12.20 -3.74 -1.04
C VAL A 316 -12.80 -2.44 -1.55
N TYR A 317 -14.06 -2.19 -1.25
CA TYR A 317 -14.81 -1.08 -1.81
C TYR A 317 -15.53 -0.36 -0.69
N GLU A 318 -15.30 0.94 -0.57
CA GLU A 318 -16.00 1.79 0.36
C GLU A 318 -17.50 1.80 0.06
N THR A 319 -18.31 1.91 1.10
CA THR A 319 -19.77 2.04 1.06
C THR A 319 -20.20 3.15 2.00
N ARG A 320 -21.49 3.51 2.00
CA ARG A 320 -22.00 4.48 2.98
C ARG A 320 -21.97 4.01 4.44
N GLN A 321 -21.83 2.70 4.67
CA GLN A 321 -21.95 2.08 5.98
C GLN A 321 -20.64 1.41 6.44
N GLY A 322 -19.56 1.55 5.66
CA GLY A 322 -18.29 0.85 5.89
C GLY A 322 -17.67 0.42 4.57
N ALA A 323 -17.36 -0.87 4.40
CA ALA A 323 -16.81 -1.43 3.18
C ALA A 323 -17.39 -2.80 2.80
N ILE A 324 -17.26 -3.16 1.53
CA ILE A 324 -17.48 -4.51 1.00
C ILE A 324 -16.13 -5.02 0.50
N TRP A 325 -15.77 -6.25 0.82
CA TRP A 325 -14.57 -6.90 0.30
C TRP A 325 -14.91 -8.12 -0.56
N ARG A 326 -14.02 -8.45 -1.50
CA ARG A 326 -14.16 -9.51 -2.50
C ARG A 326 -12.84 -10.20 -2.79
N LEU A 327 -12.88 -11.51 -2.98
CA LEU A 327 -11.83 -12.31 -3.61
C LEU A 327 -12.25 -12.59 -5.05
N GLU A 328 -11.45 -12.15 -6.01
CA GLU A 328 -11.80 -12.20 -7.43
C GLU A 328 -10.68 -12.82 -8.28
N THR A 329 -11.07 -13.40 -9.42
CA THR A 329 -10.15 -14.00 -10.40
C THR A 329 -10.49 -13.54 -11.81
N THR A 330 -9.47 -13.31 -12.62
CA THR A 330 -9.57 -12.96 -14.05
C THR A 330 -9.88 -14.16 -14.96
N GLY A 331 -10.07 -15.36 -14.37
CA GLY A 331 -10.45 -16.57 -15.09
C GLY A 331 -11.94 -16.63 -15.40
N ARG A 332 -12.31 -17.12 -16.60
CA ARG A 332 -13.72 -17.34 -16.99
C ARG A 332 -14.33 -18.53 -16.23
N GLY A 333 -14.66 -18.35 -14.96
CA GLY A 333 -15.48 -19.27 -14.16
C GLY A 333 -16.94 -18.80 -14.02
N ALA A 334 -17.81 -19.66 -13.48
CA ALA A 334 -19.15 -19.26 -13.05
C ALA A 334 -19.05 -18.11 -12.03
N HIS A 335 -19.98 -17.15 -12.08
CA HIS A 335 -19.99 -15.91 -11.26
C HIS A 335 -18.96 -14.83 -11.64
N HIS A 336 -18.58 -14.74 -12.92
CA HIS A 336 -17.71 -13.66 -13.43
C HIS A 336 -16.34 -13.53 -12.72
N GLY A 337 -15.88 -14.61 -12.07
CA GLY A 337 -14.60 -14.62 -11.37
C GLY A 337 -14.65 -14.31 -9.88
N LEU A 338 -15.82 -13.99 -9.31
CA LEU A 338 -16.00 -13.79 -7.87
C LEU A 338 -15.92 -15.12 -7.11
N VAL A 339 -15.04 -15.21 -6.11
CA VAL A 339 -14.79 -16.40 -5.28
C VAL A 339 -15.47 -16.29 -3.93
N CYS A 340 -15.39 -15.12 -3.29
CA CYS A 340 -15.95 -14.85 -1.97
C CYS A 340 -16.16 -13.34 -1.79
N GLU A 341 -17.13 -12.93 -0.98
CA GLU A 341 -17.35 -11.54 -0.60
C GLU A 341 -17.84 -11.44 0.85
N GLY A 342 -17.67 -10.25 1.45
CA GLY A 342 -18.15 -9.92 2.79
C GLY A 342 -18.22 -8.41 3.01
N THR A 343 -18.58 -7.99 4.21
CA THR A 343 -18.68 -6.59 4.63
C THR A 343 -17.77 -6.30 5.82
N ALA A 344 -17.38 -5.05 6.01
CA ALA A 344 -16.60 -4.54 7.14
C ALA A 344 -17.04 -3.12 7.49
N ASP A 345 -16.68 -2.60 8.68
CA ASP A 345 -17.13 -1.28 9.11
C ASP A 345 -16.24 -0.16 8.54
N SER A 346 -15.08 -0.51 7.99
CA SER A 346 -14.17 0.43 7.31
C SER A 346 -13.41 -0.22 6.14
N LEU A 347 -12.78 0.62 5.30
CA LEU A 347 -11.92 0.13 4.21
C LEU A 347 -10.71 -0.66 4.76
N ALA A 348 -10.15 -0.25 5.90
CA ALA A 348 -9.01 -0.89 6.55
C ALA A 348 -9.38 -2.29 7.05
N GLU A 349 -10.45 -2.40 7.84
CA GLU A 349 -10.99 -3.69 8.29
C GLU A 349 -11.41 -4.58 7.11
N GLY A 350 -11.89 -3.97 6.01
CA GLY A 350 -12.20 -4.70 4.79
C GLY A 350 -10.96 -5.35 4.15
N LYS A 351 -9.80 -4.70 4.20
CA LYS A 351 -8.52 -5.27 3.73
C LYS A 351 -8.12 -6.45 4.63
N GLU A 352 -8.21 -6.29 5.95
CA GLU A 352 -7.89 -7.35 6.92
C GLU A 352 -8.82 -8.55 6.77
N ALA A 353 -10.13 -8.32 6.70
CA ALA A 353 -11.12 -9.38 6.51
C ALA A 353 -10.92 -10.13 5.18
N ALA A 354 -10.54 -9.42 4.11
CA ALA A 354 -10.19 -10.03 2.83
C ALA A 354 -8.93 -10.91 2.92
N CYS A 355 -7.89 -10.43 3.62
CA CYS A 355 -6.67 -11.18 3.87
C CYS A 355 -6.93 -12.42 4.74
N HIS A 356 -7.71 -12.29 5.82
CA HIS A 356 -8.11 -13.41 6.67
C HIS A 356 -8.90 -14.45 5.88
N ALA A 357 -9.87 -14.02 5.07
CA ALA A 357 -10.64 -14.91 4.19
C ALA A 357 -9.75 -15.62 3.15
N LEU A 358 -8.70 -14.95 2.64
CA LEU A 358 -7.70 -15.58 1.78
C LEU A 358 -6.87 -16.62 2.55
N GLN A 359 -6.44 -16.30 3.76
CA GLN A 359 -5.61 -17.18 4.59
C GLN A 359 -6.36 -18.44 5.03
N GLU A 360 -7.62 -18.31 5.43
CA GLU A 360 -8.48 -19.43 5.81
C GLU A 360 -8.72 -20.39 4.64
N ARG A 361 -8.95 -19.85 3.44
CA ARG A 361 -9.33 -20.65 2.26
C ARG A 361 -8.15 -21.13 1.43
N PHE A 362 -7.07 -20.33 1.36
CA PHE A 362 -5.90 -20.55 0.52
C PHE A 362 -4.59 -20.23 1.27
N PRO A 363 -4.26 -20.98 2.34
CA PRO A 363 -3.16 -20.66 3.26
C PRO A 363 -1.76 -20.66 2.61
N GLU A 364 -1.55 -21.41 1.53
CA GLU A 364 -0.27 -21.41 0.80
C GLU A 364 -0.11 -20.14 -0.07
N VAL A 365 -1.22 -19.65 -0.62
CA VAL A 365 -1.24 -18.44 -1.44
C VAL A 365 -1.07 -17.20 -0.55
N ALA A 366 -1.74 -17.18 0.61
CA ALA A 366 -1.57 -16.13 1.61
C ALA A 366 -0.11 -16.02 2.09
N ARG A 367 0.53 -17.14 2.45
CA ARG A 367 1.96 -17.15 2.82
C ARG A 367 2.87 -16.63 1.72
N SER A 368 2.58 -16.93 0.46
CA SER A 368 3.37 -16.45 -0.67
C SER A 368 3.27 -14.93 -0.87
N ILE A 369 2.11 -14.35 -0.54
CA ILE A 369 1.87 -12.90 -0.56
C ILE A 369 2.55 -12.21 0.61
N GLU A 370 2.44 -12.77 1.82
CA GLU A 370 3.08 -12.23 3.03
C GLU A 370 4.59 -12.12 2.82
N VAL A 371 5.23 -13.19 2.30
CA VAL A 371 6.66 -13.20 1.97
C VAL A 371 7.01 -12.18 0.88
N ALA A 372 6.14 -11.95 -0.11
CA ALA A 372 6.36 -10.93 -1.14
C ALA A 372 6.12 -9.49 -0.64
N GLY A 373 5.27 -9.32 0.38
CA GLY A 373 4.97 -8.04 1.03
C GLY A 373 5.97 -7.65 2.14
N GLU A 374 6.69 -8.61 2.72
CA GLU A 374 7.69 -8.43 3.79
C GLU A 374 8.98 -7.74 3.36
N SER A 375 9.18 -7.44 2.06
CA SER A 375 10.36 -6.72 1.60
C SER A 375 10.42 -5.31 2.17
N ARG A 376 11.33 -5.10 3.13
CA ARG A 376 11.63 -3.80 3.73
C ARG A 376 12.00 -2.79 2.64
N VAL A 377 11.32 -1.65 2.70
CA VAL A 377 11.45 -0.51 1.81
C VAL A 377 12.65 0.36 2.21
N VAL A 378 12.98 0.39 3.51
CA VAL A 378 14.17 1.06 4.07
C VAL A 378 14.97 0.06 4.90
N GLY A 379 16.29 -0.01 4.68
CA GLY A 379 17.18 -0.96 5.38
C GLY A 379 17.10 -2.37 4.79
N ALA A 380 17.88 -2.61 3.74
CA ALA A 380 17.91 -3.87 3.03
C ALA A 380 18.51 -5.01 3.88
N SER A 381 17.66 -5.79 4.56
CA SER A 381 18.00 -7.07 5.18
C SER A 381 18.17 -8.21 4.16
N LEU A 382 17.90 -7.97 2.88
CA LEU A 382 18.05 -8.96 1.82
C LEU A 382 19.53 -9.13 1.42
N ALA A 383 20.02 -10.36 1.37
CA ALA A 383 21.41 -10.65 1.01
C ALA A 383 21.69 -10.26 -0.46
N TRP A 384 22.89 -9.74 -0.73
CA TRP A 384 23.39 -9.60 -2.10
C TRP A 384 23.65 -11.00 -2.68
N MET A 385 23.11 -11.26 -3.86
CA MET A 385 23.25 -12.56 -4.54
C MET A 385 23.93 -12.39 -5.90
N PRO A 386 24.67 -13.40 -6.39
CA PRO A 386 25.14 -13.41 -7.77
C PRO A 386 23.97 -13.26 -8.75
N MET A 387 24.13 -12.39 -9.75
CA MET A 387 23.09 -12.19 -10.76
C MET A 387 23.08 -13.37 -11.74
N PRO A 388 21.92 -14.06 -11.93
CA PRO A 388 21.79 -15.14 -12.90
C PRO A 388 22.15 -14.65 -14.31
N GLU A 389 22.91 -15.46 -15.05
CA GLU A 389 23.32 -15.18 -16.44
C GLU A 389 24.15 -13.89 -16.64
N ALA A 390 24.68 -13.31 -15.56
CA ALA A 390 25.57 -12.17 -15.68
C ALA A 390 26.86 -12.53 -16.40
N ARG A 391 27.38 -11.60 -17.20
CA ARG A 391 28.62 -11.77 -17.96
C ARG A 391 29.87 -11.83 -17.07
N ASP A 392 29.80 -11.27 -15.86
CA ASP A 392 30.86 -11.28 -14.85
C ASP A 392 30.30 -11.88 -13.55
N GLU A 393 30.99 -12.88 -13.01
CA GLU A 393 30.59 -13.60 -11.78
C GLU A 393 30.59 -12.70 -10.53
N ARG A 394 31.24 -11.54 -10.59
CA ARG A 394 31.25 -10.54 -9.52
C ARG A 394 30.07 -9.57 -9.60
N THR A 395 29.21 -9.69 -10.61
CA THR A 395 27.96 -8.92 -10.67
C THR A 395 26.98 -9.46 -9.64
N LEU A 396 26.58 -8.58 -8.72
CA LEU A 396 25.66 -8.91 -7.64
C LEU A 396 24.35 -8.16 -7.85
N GLN A 397 23.26 -8.80 -7.52
CA GLN A 397 21.93 -8.22 -7.47
C GLN A 397 21.31 -8.40 -6.09
N ARG A 398 20.38 -7.51 -5.78
CA ARG A 398 19.51 -7.56 -4.62
C ARG A 398 18.12 -7.19 -5.09
N VAL A 399 17.25 -8.19 -5.19
CA VAL A 399 15.84 -7.99 -5.59
C VAL A 399 15.07 -7.56 -4.35
N ILE A 400 14.41 -6.41 -4.43
CA ILE A 400 13.55 -5.89 -3.36
C ILE A 400 12.14 -6.39 -3.58
N ASP A 401 11.57 -6.13 -4.76
CA ASP A 401 10.28 -6.68 -5.18
C ASP A 401 10.31 -6.94 -6.70
N ASP A 402 9.18 -7.39 -7.26
CA ASP A 402 9.04 -7.66 -8.70
C ASP A 402 9.33 -6.45 -9.60
N ARG A 403 9.28 -5.23 -9.05
CA ARG A 403 9.48 -3.97 -9.74
C ARG A 403 10.88 -3.42 -9.47
N VAL A 404 11.43 -3.60 -8.27
CA VAL A 404 12.63 -2.92 -7.79
C VAL A 404 13.76 -3.91 -7.47
N ALA A 405 14.93 -3.70 -8.07
CA ALA A 405 16.15 -4.43 -7.71
C ALA A 405 17.38 -3.52 -7.78
N ALA A 406 18.30 -3.68 -6.84
CA ALA A 406 19.63 -3.08 -6.89
C ALA A 406 20.62 -4.03 -7.54
N VAL A 407 21.57 -3.51 -8.31
CA VAL A 407 22.62 -4.31 -8.95
C VAL A 407 23.92 -3.53 -8.95
N VAL A 408 25.01 -4.25 -8.68
CA VAL A 408 26.38 -3.74 -8.75
C VAL A 408 27.21 -4.64 -9.65
N ALA A 409 28.06 -4.05 -10.47
CA ALA A 409 28.88 -4.78 -11.43
C ALA A 409 30.28 -4.16 -11.56
N PRO A 410 31.30 -4.96 -11.91
CA PRO A 410 32.62 -4.42 -12.25
C PRO A 410 32.54 -3.50 -13.48
N GLY A 411 33.11 -2.31 -13.35
CA GLY A 411 33.11 -1.25 -14.36
C GLY A 411 34.51 -0.94 -14.91
N PRO A 412 34.61 0.01 -15.86
CA PRO A 412 35.87 0.39 -16.48
C PRO A 412 36.82 1.04 -15.48
N GLY A 413 38.13 0.77 -15.64
CA GLY A 413 39.18 1.38 -14.82
C GLY A 413 39.27 0.88 -13.38
N GLY A 414 38.79 -0.34 -13.09
CA GLY A 414 38.81 -0.93 -11.75
C GLY A 414 37.76 -0.37 -10.79
N ARG A 415 36.83 0.45 -11.30
CA ARG A 415 35.70 1.00 -10.55
C ARG A 415 34.48 0.09 -10.65
N TRP A 416 33.51 0.31 -9.77
CA TRP A 416 32.25 -0.42 -9.72
C TRP A 416 31.11 0.43 -10.29
N GLN A 417 30.28 -0.21 -11.11
CA GLN A 417 29.02 0.33 -11.62
C GLN A 417 27.88 -0.07 -10.71
N THR A 418 26.91 0.83 -10.62
CA THR A 418 25.74 0.68 -9.77
C THR A 418 24.50 1.06 -10.56
N TRP A 419 23.44 0.27 -10.47
CA TRP A 419 22.12 0.63 -10.99
C TRP A 419 20.99 0.04 -10.15
N ALA A 420 19.84 0.71 -10.14
CA ALA A 420 18.58 0.16 -9.65
C ALA A 420 17.63 -0.05 -10.82
N THR A 421 17.01 -1.22 -10.94
CA THR A 421 15.87 -1.43 -11.83
C THR A 421 14.59 -1.05 -11.09
N VAL A 422 13.70 -0.33 -11.75
CA VAL A 422 12.38 0.07 -11.23
C VAL A 422 11.40 -0.12 -12.37
N ASP A 423 10.49 -1.08 -12.27
CA ASP A 423 9.60 -1.49 -13.37
C ASP A 423 10.36 -1.87 -14.65
N GLY A 424 11.54 -2.49 -14.49
CA GLY A 424 12.43 -2.80 -15.61
C GLY A 424 13.16 -1.58 -16.21
N VAL A 425 12.98 -0.38 -15.65
CA VAL A 425 13.75 0.83 -16.02
C VAL A 425 15.02 0.94 -15.19
N LEU A 426 16.17 1.08 -15.84
CA LEU A 426 17.47 1.23 -15.15
C LEU A 426 17.72 2.69 -14.73
N ARG A 427 17.96 2.89 -13.43
CA ARG A 427 18.49 4.12 -12.83
C ARG A 427 19.97 3.91 -12.54
N GLN A 428 20.86 4.62 -13.24
CA GLN A 428 22.30 4.45 -13.08
C GLN A 428 22.87 5.40 -12.03
N GLY A 429 23.68 4.85 -11.12
CA GLY A 429 24.41 5.59 -10.09
C GLY A 429 25.83 6.00 -10.50
N PRO A 430 26.50 6.79 -9.64
CA PRO A 430 27.90 7.15 -9.85
C PRO A 430 28.82 5.92 -9.80
N LEU A 431 29.96 6.00 -10.48
CA LEU A 431 31.00 4.96 -10.41
C LEU A 431 31.68 4.99 -9.04
N SER A 432 31.71 3.84 -8.37
CA SER A 432 32.25 3.68 -7.02
C SER A 432 33.65 3.07 -7.02
N ALA A 433 34.46 3.40 -6.00
CA ALA A 433 35.84 2.89 -5.90
C ALA A 433 35.93 1.44 -5.40
N SER A 434 34.93 1.00 -4.63
CA SER A 434 34.84 -0.35 -4.04
C SER A 434 33.46 -0.96 -4.26
N VAL A 435 33.35 -2.27 -4.04
CA VAL A 435 32.07 -2.99 -4.10
C VAL A 435 31.11 -2.50 -3.02
N ASP A 436 31.59 -2.24 -1.80
CA ASP A 436 30.73 -1.84 -0.69
C ASP A 436 30.16 -0.44 -0.91
N SER A 437 30.97 0.53 -1.35
CA SER A 437 30.45 1.85 -1.75
C SER A 437 29.50 1.77 -2.95
N ALA A 438 29.68 0.79 -3.84
CA ALA A 438 28.75 0.55 -4.94
C ALA A 438 27.40 0.02 -4.46
N LYS A 439 27.40 -0.84 -3.42
CA LYS A 439 26.20 -1.39 -2.79
C LYS A 439 25.42 -0.29 -2.07
N ASP A 440 26.10 0.55 -1.28
CA ASP A 440 25.48 1.69 -0.59
C ASP A 440 24.84 2.66 -1.59
N ALA A 441 25.53 2.96 -2.70
CA ALA A 441 24.98 3.77 -3.78
C ALA A 441 23.79 3.11 -4.49
N ALA A 442 23.73 1.77 -4.54
CA ALA A 442 22.63 1.03 -5.14
C ALA A 442 21.39 1.09 -4.24
N ASP A 443 21.60 0.88 -2.95
CA ASP A 443 20.57 0.95 -1.93
C ASP A 443 19.98 2.37 -1.86
N ALA A 444 20.80 3.41 -2.01
CA ALA A 444 20.31 4.79 -2.11
C ALA A 444 19.43 5.06 -3.34
N LEU A 445 19.77 4.48 -4.51
CA LEU A 445 18.95 4.58 -5.72
C LEU A 445 17.61 3.83 -5.58
N VAL A 446 17.67 2.67 -4.94
CA VAL A 446 16.48 1.86 -4.60
C VAL A 446 15.58 2.62 -3.63
N ALA A 447 16.14 3.20 -2.56
CA ALA A 447 15.37 3.98 -1.59
C ALA A 447 14.68 5.18 -2.26
N GLY A 448 15.37 5.90 -3.15
CA GLY A 448 14.77 6.98 -3.93
C GLY A 448 13.67 6.50 -4.89
N ALA A 449 13.86 5.34 -5.52
CA ALA A 449 12.84 4.74 -6.37
C ALA A 449 11.60 4.29 -5.61
N LEU A 450 11.80 3.72 -4.42
CA LEU A 450 10.71 3.29 -3.56
C LEU A 450 9.95 4.48 -2.99
N ALA A 451 10.64 5.56 -2.62
CA ALA A 451 10.01 6.82 -2.23
C ALA A 451 9.14 7.39 -3.37
N ASP A 452 9.64 7.41 -4.62
CA ASP A 452 8.85 7.84 -5.79
C ASP A 452 7.59 6.98 -6.00
N LEU A 453 7.71 5.67 -5.79
CA LEU A 453 6.60 4.73 -5.93
C LEU A 453 5.61 4.81 -4.76
N ALA A 454 6.08 5.15 -3.56
CA ALA A 454 5.27 5.30 -2.36
C ALA A 454 4.30 6.49 -2.45
N ILE A 455 4.65 7.55 -3.18
CA ILE A 455 3.77 8.70 -3.46
C ILE A 455 2.38 8.23 -3.94
N TYR A 456 2.38 7.26 -4.85
CA TYR A 456 1.17 6.78 -5.52
C TYR A 456 0.58 5.50 -4.91
N ALA A 457 1.17 4.94 -3.86
CA ALA A 457 0.76 3.68 -3.25
C ALA A 457 0.69 3.83 -1.71
N PRO A 458 -0.51 4.05 -1.13
CA PRO A 458 -0.73 4.28 0.30
C PRO A 458 -0.05 3.25 1.22
N ASP A 459 -0.27 1.96 0.99
CA ASP A 459 0.35 0.89 1.78
C ASP A 459 1.89 0.87 1.69
N ARG A 460 2.44 1.31 0.55
CA ARG A 460 3.89 1.44 0.40
C ARG A 460 4.41 2.70 1.10
N ALA A 461 3.63 3.78 1.14
CA ALA A 461 3.96 4.96 1.94
C ALA A 461 3.95 4.64 3.43
N ASP A 462 2.92 3.95 3.89
CA ASP A 462 2.83 3.44 5.27
C ASP A 462 4.04 2.58 5.64
N ARG A 463 4.33 1.56 4.82
CA ARG A 463 5.50 0.69 5.03
C ARG A 463 6.83 1.44 4.97
N PHE A 464 6.99 2.38 4.04
CA PHE A 464 8.19 3.20 3.95
C PHE A 464 8.43 3.97 5.24
N VAL A 465 7.37 4.59 5.79
CA VAL A 465 7.45 5.35 7.04
C VAL A 465 7.70 4.44 8.23
N ALA A 466 7.06 3.28 8.31
CA ALA A 466 7.29 2.29 9.35
C ALA A 466 8.74 1.80 9.36
N ASP A 467 9.29 1.44 8.20
CA ASP A 467 10.69 1.00 8.08
C ASP A 467 11.68 2.12 8.41
N LEU A 468 11.35 3.37 8.04
CA LEU A 468 12.17 4.53 8.38
C LEU A 468 12.18 4.77 9.89
N ALA A 469 11.03 4.65 10.55
CA ALA A 469 10.88 4.79 12.00
C ALA A 469 11.61 3.70 12.78
N ALA A 470 11.66 2.48 12.23
CA ALA A 470 12.43 1.37 12.80
C ALA A 470 13.95 1.45 12.53
N SER A 471 14.41 2.43 11.74
CA SER A 471 15.81 2.57 11.36
C SER A 471 16.58 3.53 12.26
N ASP A 472 17.89 3.30 12.44
CA ASP A 472 18.77 4.21 13.19
C ASP A 472 18.99 5.59 12.51
N ASN A 473 18.45 5.79 11.30
CA ASN A 473 18.64 7.00 10.49
C ASN A 473 17.30 7.74 10.25
N TRP A 474 16.52 7.86 11.31
CA TRP A 474 15.27 8.61 11.32
C TRP A 474 15.47 10.05 10.82
N ASP A 475 14.60 10.47 9.91
CA ASP A 475 14.60 11.82 9.34
C ASP A 475 13.19 12.17 8.85
N ARG A 476 12.53 13.09 9.56
CA ARG A 476 11.16 13.53 9.28
C ARG A 476 11.01 14.13 7.88
N SER A 477 12.05 14.74 7.31
CA SER A 477 11.99 15.28 5.93
C SER A 477 11.71 14.19 4.89
N LYS A 478 12.14 12.94 5.14
CA LYS A 478 11.86 11.81 4.25
C LYS A 478 10.39 11.36 4.34
N VAL A 479 9.78 11.45 5.52
CA VAL A 479 8.33 11.26 5.68
C VAL A 479 7.58 12.28 4.83
N ILE A 480 7.92 13.56 4.96
CA ILE A 480 7.29 14.65 4.20
C ILE A 480 7.47 14.46 2.69
N ALA A 481 8.63 13.99 2.23
CA ALA A 481 8.85 13.70 0.81
C ALA A 481 7.89 12.63 0.27
N VAL A 482 7.50 11.66 1.09
CA VAL A 482 6.61 10.57 0.71
C VAL A 482 5.13 10.94 0.86
N VAL A 483 4.71 11.46 2.02
CA VAL A 483 3.28 11.70 2.32
C VAL A 483 2.86 13.17 2.22
N GLY A 484 3.82 14.11 2.20
CA GLY A 484 3.53 15.54 2.26
C GLY A 484 2.72 16.06 1.07
N HIS A 485 2.81 15.43 -0.10
CA HIS A 485 1.99 15.79 -1.27
C HIS A 485 0.47 15.57 -1.05
N ARG A 486 0.08 14.80 -0.02
CA ARG A 486 -1.32 14.53 0.36
C ARG A 486 -1.89 15.57 1.32
N LEU A 487 -1.02 16.32 1.97
CA LEU A 487 -1.38 17.34 2.96
C LEU A 487 -1.63 18.70 2.29
N SER A 488 -2.45 19.53 2.93
CA SER A 488 -2.53 20.94 2.59
C SER A 488 -1.17 21.62 2.82
N ASP A 489 -0.94 22.80 2.23
CA ASP A 489 0.31 23.53 2.46
C ASP A 489 0.49 23.89 3.95
N HIS A 490 -0.62 24.12 4.67
CA HIS A 490 -0.61 24.36 6.11
C HIS A 490 -0.20 23.11 6.90
N ASP A 491 -0.85 21.97 6.65
CA ASP A 491 -0.58 20.72 7.39
C ASP A 491 0.81 20.17 7.07
N ARG A 492 1.28 20.36 5.83
CA ARG A 492 2.66 20.02 5.43
C ARG A 492 3.68 20.84 6.21
N GLN A 493 3.42 22.14 6.38
CA GLN A 493 4.29 23.02 7.16
C GLN A 493 4.23 22.69 8.66
N SER A 494 3.05 22.31 9.16
CA SER A 494 2.88 21.82 10.54
C SER A 494 3.70 20.56 10.78
N LEU A 495 3.60 19.56 9.90
CA LEU A 495 4.37 18.31 9.98
C LEU A 495 5.89 18.54 10.03
N ASP A 496 6.38 19.51 9.26
CA ASP A 496 7.82 19.85 9.18
C ASP A 496 8.33 20.55 10.45
N ALA A 497 7.56 21.48 11.00
CA ALA A 497 8.04 22.38 12.04
C ALA A 497 7.61 22.01 13.46
N THR A 498 6.54 21.21 13.63
CA THR A 498 5.96 20.99 14.96
C THR A 498 6.87 20.18 15.88
N GLN A 499 6.88 20.57 17.15
CA GLN A 499 7.51 19.82 18.24
C GLN A 499 6.46 19.30 19.23
N ASP A 500 5.18 19.64 19.01
CA ASP A 500 4.06 19.16 19.82
C ASP A 500 3.62 17.78 19.31
N PRO A 501 3.71 16.72 20.13
CA PRO A 501 3.25 15.39 19.76
C PRO A 501 1.78 15.33 19.34
N VAL A 502 0.91 16.21 19.86
CA VAL A 502 -0.52 16.26 19.49
C VAL A 502 -0.66 16.74 18.04
N GLU A 503 -0.05 17.88 17.72
CA GLU A 503 -0.07 18.43 16.36
C GLU A 503 0.61 17.49 15.36
N LEU A 504 1.65 16.76 15.78
CA LEU A 504 2.31 15.74 14.98
C LEU A 504 1.36 14.59 14.64
N VAL A 505 0.64 14.04 15.63
CA VAL A 505 -0.35 12.97 15.40
C VAL A 505 -1.46 13.45 14.46
N ASP A 506 -1.97 14.67 14.66
CA ASP A 506 -3.01 15.24 13.79
C ASP A 506 -2.52 15.41 12.34
N ALA A 507 -1.28 15.88 12.15
CA ALA A 507 -0.69 16.02 10.82
C ALA A 507 -0.44 14.66 10.15
N LEU A 508 0.01 13.65 10.90
CA LEU A 508 0.21 12.28 10.41
C LEU A 508 -1.12 11.60 10.05
N ASN A 509 -2.16 11.76 10.88
CA ASN A 509 -3.51 11.28 10.59
C ASN A 509 -4.09 11.94 9.33
N SER A 510 -3.84 13.25 9.16
CA SER A 510 -4.31 14.02 8.01
C SER A 510 -3.72 13.56 6.68
N THR A 511 -2.66 12.75 6.70
CA THR A 511 -2.12 12.11 5.49
C THR A 511 -3.10 11.09 4.90
N GLY A 512 -3.97 10.51 5.73
CA GLY A 512 -4.98 9.51 5.38
C GLY A 512 -4.41 8.18 4.89
N VAL A 513 -3.10 7.94 5.04
CA VAL A 513 -2.43 6.72 4.54
C VAL A 513 -1.64 5.98 5.58
N LEU A 514 -1.25 6.62 6.68
CA LEU A 514 -0.45 6.00 7.73
C LEU A 514 -1.37 5.22 8.68
N ALA A 515 -1.03 3.96 8.91
CA ALA A 515 -1.70 3.12 9.86
C ALA A 515 -1.42 3.60 11.31
N PRO A 516 -2.35 3.41 12.24
CA PRO A 516 -2.17 3.77 13.65
C PRO A 516 -0.85 3.22 14.26
N ARG A 517 -0.47 1.99 13.92
CA ARG A 517 0.80 1.38 14.36
C ARG A 517 2.04 2.09 13.80
N THR A 518 1.98 2.55 12.55
CA THR A 518 3.05 3.32 11.92
C THR A 518 3.22 4.67 12.59
N ILE A 519 2.11 5.34 12.92
CA ILE A 519 2.15 6.60 13.67
C ILE A 519 2.80 6.39 15.04
N LEU A 520 2.45 5.31 15.74
CA LEU A 520 3.09 4.96 17.02
C LEU A 520 4.60 4.75 16.87
N ALA A 521 5.06 4.08 15.80
CA ALA A 521 6.48 3.92 15.50
C ALA A 521 7.17 5.26 15.21
N VAL A 522 6.51 6.18 14.50
CA VAL A 522 7.02 7.55 14.30
C VAL A 522 7.21 8.28 15.62
N LEU A 523 6.23 8.21 16.54
CA LEU A 523 6.36 8.82 17.86
C LEU A 523 7.55 8.25 18.65
N ARG A 524 7.81 6.94 18.51
CA ARG A 524 9.00 6.31 19.10
C ARG A 524 10.30 6.85 18.51
N ALA A 525 10.35 7.03 17.19
CA ALA A 525 11.52 7.55 16.48
C ALA A 525 11.77 9.04 16.74
N GLU A 526 10.73 9.78 17.10
CA GLU A 526 10.77 11.18 17.57
C GLU A 526 11.06 11.31 19.07
N ASP A 527 11.38 10.20 19.75
CA ASP A 527 11.69 10.12 21.19
C ASP A 527 10.59 10.74 22.08
N VAL A 528 9.31 10.59 21.69
CA VAL A 528 8.17 11.04 22.50
C VAL A 528 8.09 10.19 23.78
N PRO A 529 7.95 10.80 24.97
CA PRO A 529 7.94 10.07 26.23
C PRO A 529 6.64 9.28 26.42
N LEU A 530 6.76 8.15 27.13
CA LEU A 530 5.70 7.14 27.29
C LEU A 530 4.39 7.72 27.86
N ASP A 531 4.48 8.61 28.84
CA ASP A 531 3.34 9.24 29.50
C ASP A 531 2.48 10.06 28.53
N LEU A 532 3.12 10.77 27.59
CA LEU A 532 2.42 11.49 26.53
C LEU A 532 1.83 10.55 25.48
N VAL A 533 2.55 9.50 25.08
CA VAL A 533 2.07 8.52 24.08
C VAL A 533 0.81 7.81 24.56
N VAL A 534 0.75 7.42 25.84
CA VAL A 534 -0.44 6.79 26.43
C VAL A 534 -1.66 7.70 26.31
N GLY A 535 -1.51 9.01 26.52
CA GLY A 535 -2.59 10.00 26.34
C GLY A 535 -3.01 10.21 24.88
N LEU A 536 -2.13 9.91 23.92
CA LEU A 536 -2.37 10.08 22.48
C LEU A 536 -3.03 8.87 21.80
N VAL A 537 -3.10 7.71 22.46
CA VAL A 537 -3.69 6.47 21.92
C VAL A 537 -5.06 6.72 21.22
N PRO A 538 -6.02 7.45 21.82
CA PRO A 538 -7.30 7.71 21.17
C PRO A 538 -7.17 8.57 19.90
N ALA A 539 -6.24 9.53 19.88
CA ALA A 539 -6.01 10.41 18.73
C ALA A 539 -5.33 9.65 17.58
N ILE A 540 -4.45 8.69 17.89
CA ILE A 540 -3.82 7.81 16.89
C ILE A 540 -4.86 6.84 16.26
N GLY A 541 -5.94 6.53 16.98
CA GLY A 541 -6.97 5.61 16.53
C GLY A 541 -6.61 4.13 16.73
N LEU A 542 -5.71 3.82 17.68
CA LEU A 542 -5.39 2.43 18.06
C LEU A 542 -6.49 1.84 18.93
N GLY A 543 -6.85 0.58 18.66
CA GLY A 543 -7.64 -0.20 19.61
C GLY A 543 -6.86 -0.44 20.90
N VAL A 544 -7.54 -0.54 22.05
CA VAL A 544 -6.92 -0.77 23.36
C VAL A 544 -5.94 -1.96 23.35
N PRO A 545 -6.27 -3.14 22.76
CA PRO A 545 -5.34 -4.26 22.72
C PRO A 545 -4.06 -3.98 21.91
N GLU A 546 -4.21 -3.30 20.77
CA GLU A 546 -3.09 -2.96 19.88
C GLU A 546 -2.19 -1.90 20.51
N ALA A 547 -2.77 -0.95 21.25
CA ALA A 547 -2.02 0.05 21.99
C ALA A 547 -1.13 -0.59 23.06
N ILE A 548 -1.67 -1.53 23.84
CA ILE A 548 -0.89 -2.25 24.87
C ILE A 548 0.28 -2.99 24.22
N ALA A 549 0.01 -3.80 23.20
CA ALA A 549 1.05 -4.59 22.54
C ALA A 549 2.10 -3.69 21.86
N GLY A 550 1.67 -2.66 21.12
CA GLY A 550 2.56 -1.77 20.39
C GLY A 550 3.42 -0.88 21.31
N ILE A 551 2.86 -0.37 22.40
CA ILE A 551 3.62 0.45 23.36
C ILE A 551 4.63 -0.42 24.09
N HIS A 552 4.25 -1.62 24.51
CA HIS A 552 5.17 -2.58 25.11
C HIS A 552 6.34 -2.92 24.17
N GLU A 553 6.06 -3.20 22.89
CA GLU A 553 7.11 -3.50 21.90
C GLU A 553 8.07 -2.32 21.65
N CYS A 554 7.57 -1.09 21.61
CA CYS A 554 8.36 0.09 21.25
C CYS A 554 9.11 0.74 22.42
N TRP A 555 8.53 0.71 23.63
CA TRP A 555 9.09 1.35 24.84
C TRP A 555 9.56 0.36 25.91
N ASP A 556 9.40 -0.95 25.70
CA ASP A 556 9.70 -2.00 26.71
C ASP A 556 8.98 -1.75 28.05
N ALA A 557 7.79 -1.15 27.96
CA ALA A 557 6.96 -0.81 29.11
C ALA A 557 6.10 -1.99 29.56
N ASP A 558 5.85 -2.11 30.87
CA ASP A 558 5.03 -3.19 31.40
C ASP A 558 3.59 -3.11 30.89
N ARG A 559 3.06 -4.24 30.41
CA ARG A 559 1.73 -4.30 29.79
C ARG A 559 0.61 -3.96 30.76
N LEU A 560 0.76 -4.30 32.04
CA LEU A 560 -0.25 -4.06 33.06
C LEU A 560 -0.27 -2.58 33.47
N ASP A 561 0.88 -1.94 33.54
CA ASP A 561 0.98 -0.49 33.79
C ASP A 561 0.34 0.33 32.65
N ILE A 562 0.60 -0.07 31.39
CA ILE A 562 -0.06 0.54 30.22
C ILE A 562 -1.56 0.32 30.29
N ALA A 563 -2.00 -0.93 30.51
CA ALA A 563 -3.41 -1.30 30.57
C ALA A 563 -4.17 -0.55 31.65
N ALA A 564 -3.57 -0.39 32.84
CA ALA A 564 -4.14 0.39 33.93
C ALA A 564 -4.30 1.87 33.55
N SER A 565 -3.31 2.42 32.83
CA SER A 565 -3.30 3.82 32.41
C SER A 565 -4.37 4.15 31.36
N ILE A 566 -4.70 3.20 30.47
CA ILE A 566 -5.74 3.35 29.44
C ILE A 566 -7.11 2.78 29.84
N GLY A 567 -7.21 2.17 31.02
CA GLY A 567 -8.47 1.60 31.53
C GLY A 567 -8.93 0.33 30.82
N ALA A 568 -7.99 -0.54 30.44
CA ALA A 568 -8.29 -1.76 29.67
C ALA A 568 -9.07 -2.81 30.47
N THR A 569 -9.95 -3.51 29.78
CA THR A 569 -10.70 -4.66 30.30
C THR A 569 -9.91 -5.97 30.20
N VAL A 570 -10.37 -7.02 30.88
CA VAL A 570 -9.75 -8.35 30.85
C VAL A 570 -9.80 -8.99 29.46
N GLU A 571 -10.86 -8.73 28.70
CA GLU A 571 -10.98 -9.20 27.32
C GLU A 571 -9.95 -8.53 26.41
N GLU A 572 -9.73 -7.23 26.60
CA GLU A 572 -8.73 -6.46 25.84
C GLU A 572 -7.30 -6.86 26.22
N LEU A 573 -7.01 -7.11 27.51
CA LEU A 573 -5.73 -7.66 27.96
C LEU A 573 -5.44 -9.02 27.30
N ARG A 574 -6.45 -9.89 27.21
CA ARG A 574 -6.31 -11.19 26.55
C ARG A 574 -6.04 -11.01 25.05
N ALA A 575 -6.76 -10.11 24.40
CA ALA A 575 -6.55 -9.77 22.99
C ALA A 575 -5.16 -9.14 22.73
N ALA A 576 -4.60 -8.43 23.70
CA ALA A 576 -3.26 -7.86 23.65
C ALA A 576 -2.14 -8.92 23.78
N GLY A 577 -2.49 -10.19 23.97
CA GLY A 577 -1.53 -11.28 24.11
C GLY A 577 -0.91 -11.37 25.51
N CYS A 578 -1.56 -10.83 26.54
CA CYS A 578 -1.15 -11.07 27.92
C CYS A 578 -1.24 -12.56 28.26
N THR A 579 -0.21 -13.06 28.92
CA THR A 579 -0.10 -14.42 29.43
C THR A 579 -1.16 -14.70 30.50
N PRO A 580 -1.49 -15.98 30.75
CA PRO A 580 -2.41 -16.34 31.83
C PRO A 580 -2.00 -15.77 33.19
N THR A 581 -0.70 -15.72 33.49
CA THR A 581 -0.14 -15.16 34.72
C THR A 581 -0.39 -13.65 34.82
N GLU A 582 -0.16 -12.89 33.74
CA GLU A 582 -0.45 -11.45 33.69
C GLU A 582 -1.96 -11.15 33.85
N LEU A 583 -2.82 -11.98 33.23
CA LEU A 583 -4.27 -11.85 33.39
C LEU A 583 -4.73 -12.14 34.83
N LEU A 584 -4.12 -13.12 35.48
CA LEU A 584 -4.39 -13.42 36.88
C LEU A 584 -3.92 -12.30 37.80
N ALA A 585 -2.78 -11.66 37.52
CA ALA A 585 -2.29 -10.51 38.28
C ALA A 585 -3.23 -9.29 38.16
N ALA A 586 -3.74 -9.02 36.96
CA ALA A 586 -4.58 -7.86 36.69
C ALA A 586 -6.04 -8.05 37.14
N ALA A 587 -6.63 -9.22 36.87
CA ALA A 587 -8.04 -9.49 37.10
C ALA A 587 -8.29 -10.97 37.43
N PRO A 588 -7.93 -11.42 38.64
CA PRO A 588 -7.99 -12.84 39.01
C PRO A 588 -9.42 -13.39 38.97
N ARG A 589 -10.41 -12.60 39.41
CA ARG A 589 -11.80 -13.06 39.54
C ARG A 589 -12.43 -13.36 38.18
N GLU A 590 -12.35 -12.40 37.27
CA GLU A 590 -12.85 -12.51 35.90
C GLU A 590 -12.12 -13.59 35.12
N THR A 591 -10.79 -13.67 35.27
CA THR A 591 -9.97 -14.69 34.61
C THR A 591 -10.38 -16.10 35.05
N LEU A 592 -10.48 -16.34 36.36
CA LEU A 592 -10.85 -17.65 36.91
C LEU A 592 -12.27 -18.07 36.50
N ARG A 593 -13.23 -17.14 36.45
CA ARG A 593 -14.61 -17.42 36.02
C ARG A 593 -14.73 -17.79 34.54
N SER A 594 -13.74 -17.44 33.72
CA SER A 594 -13.72 -17.78 32.29
C SER A 594 -13.13 -19.17 31.99
N LEU A 595 -12.55 -19.84 33.00
CA LEU A 595 -11.94 -21.16 32.84
C LEU A 595 -13.00 -22.26 32.74
N ASP A 596 -12.63 -23.36 32.06
CA ASP A 596 -13.48 -24.56 32.01
C ASP A 596 -13.43 -25.37 33.32
N SER A 597 -14.29 -26.39 33.41
CA SER A 597 -14.44 -27.25 34.60
C SER A 597 -13.48 -28.44 34.65
N ARG A 598 -12.51 -28.56 33.74
CA ARG A 598 -11.61 -29.73 33.70
C ARG A 598 -10.57 -29.62 34.80
N GLU A 599 -10.35 -30.71 35.54
CA GLU A 599 -9.34 -30.79 36.62
C GLU A 599 -7.94 -30.36 36.13
N CYS A 600 -7.52 -30.83 34.96
CA CYS A 600 -6.21 -30.48 34.38
C CYS A 600 -6.00 -28.98 34.13
N THR A 601 -7.08 -28.20 33.99
CA THR A 601 -7.02 -26.73 33.89
C THR A 601 -6.71 -26.14 35.26
N TRP A 602 -7.41 -26.59 36.29
CA TRP A 602 -7.30 -26.10 37.66
C TRP A 602 -6.02 -26.54 38.38
N GLU A 603 -5.45 -27.69 38.00
CA GLU A 603 -4.10 -28.11 38.43
C GLU A 603 -3.01 -27.07 38.08
N ARG A 604 -3.23 -26.27 37.02
CA ARG A 604 -2.28 -25.23 36.60
C ARG A 604 -2.56 -23.85 37.21
N VAL A 605 -3.78 -23.65 37.74
CA VAL A 605 -4.23 -22.34 38.27
C VAL A 605 -3.43 -21.97 39.51
N GLY A 606 -3.23 -22.91 40.43
CA GLY A 606 -2.50 -22.66 41.67
C GLY A 606 -1.09 -22.11 41.43
N PRO A 607 -0.21 -22.85 40.72
CA PRO A 607 1.12 -22.36 40.37
C PRO A 607 1.11 -21.02 39.64
N SER A 608 0.15 -20.82 38.72
CA SER A 608 0.04 -19.55 37.97
C SER A 608 -0.33 -18.36 38.87
N LEU A 609 -1.15 -18.56 39.91
CA LEU A 609 -1.45 -17.53 40.91
C LEU A 609 -0.21 -17.17 41.74
N LEU A 610 0.63 -18.14 42.09
CA LEU A 610 1.88 -17.85 42.79
C LEU A 610 2.85 -17.05 41.92
N GLU A 611 2.97 -17.44 40.64
CA GLU A 611 3.78 -16.70 39.66
C GLU A 611 3.25 -15.27 39.44
N ALA A 612 1.93 -15.07 39.54
CA ALA A 612 1.28 -13.76 39.48
C ALA A 612 1.47 -12.91 40.76
N GLY A 613 2.18 -13.43 41.78
CA GLY A 613 2.54 -12.71 43.01
C GLY A 613 1.60 -12.94 44.20
N TYR A 614 0.60 -13.81 44.09
CA TYR A 614 -0.28 -14.15 45.21
C TYR A 614 0.40 -15.08 46.21
N THR A 615 0.08 -14.92 47.49
CA THR A 615 0.47 -15.91 48.51
C THR A 615 -0.33 -17.21 48.35
N VAL A 616 0.17 -18.32 48.92
CA VAL A 616 -0.53 -19.63 48.91
C VAL A 616 -1.95 -19.49 49.47
N GLY A 617 -2.12 -18.76 50.57
CA GLY A 617 -3.44 -18.56 51.18
C GLY A 617 -4.40 -17.74 50.29
N GLU A 618 -3.90 -16.70 49.63
CA GLU A 618 -4.70 -15.91 48.68
C GLU A 618 -5.07 -16.72 47.45
N ALA A 619 -4.14 -17.51 46.91
CA ALA A 619 -4.38 -18.37 45.76
C ALA A 619 -5.47 -19.42 46.07
N VAL A 620 -5.38 -20.09 47.23
CA VAL A 620 -6.43 -21.02 47.69
C VAL A 620 -7.77 -20.30 47.88
N ALA A 621 -7.78 -19.10 48.46
CA ALA A 621 -9.01 -18.32 48.64
C ALA A 621 -9.65 -17.88 47.30
N HIS A 622 -8.84 -17.64 46.27
CA HIS A 622 -9.32 -17.36 44.91
C HIS A 622 -9.90 -18.61 44.25
N ILE A 623 -9.22 -19.77 44.35
CA ILE A 623 -9.71 -21.05 43.84
C ILE A 623 -11.03 -21.43 44.52
N ALA A 624 -11.08 -21.35 45.85
CA ALA A 624 -12.29 -21.60 46.65
C ALA A 624 -13.48 -20.71 46.28
N ALA A 625 -13.24 -19.50 45.80
CA ALA A 625 -14.30 -18.56 45.46
C ALA A 625 -14.83 -18.71 44.02
N HIS A 626 -14.08 -19.37 43.13
CA HIS A 626 -14.31 -19.29 41.68
C HIS A 626 -14.25 -20.61 40.93
N ALA A 627 -13.82 -21.70 41.56
CA ALA A 627 -13.89 -23.03 40.95
C ALA A 627 -15.33 -23.39 40.58
N PRO A 628 -15.60 -23.89 39.36
CA PRO A 628 -16.97 -24.17 38.90
C PRO A 628 -17.55 -25.47 39.47
N THR A 629 -16.70 -26.37 39.99
CA THR A 629 -17.08 -27.67 40.54
C THR A 629 -16.18 -28.05 41.73
N PRO A 630 -16.65 -28.92 42.64
CA PRO A 630 -15.82 -29.44 43.73
C PRO A 630 -14.53 -30.11 43.25
N GLN A 631 -14.57 -30.83 42.12
CA GLN A 631 -13.39 -31.49 41.56
C GLN A 631 -12.36 -30.47 41.05
N ALA A 632 -12.81 -29.40 40.39
CA ALA A 632 -11.95 -28.31 39.95
C ALA A 632 -11.31 -27.56 41.14
N PHE A 633 -12.10 -27.31 42.19
CA PHE A 633 -11.63 -26.72 43.43
C PHE A 633 -10.50 -27.57 44.05
N VAL A 634 -10.77 -28.86 44.25
CA VAL A 634 -9.83 -29.81 44.83
C VAL A 634 -8.55 -29.90 43.99
N ALA A 635 -8.68 -30.06 42.67
CA ALA A 635 -7.55 -30.15 41.75
C ALA A 635 -6.63 -28.93 41.85
N GLY A 636 -7.18 -27.72 42.03
CA GLY A 636 -6.38 -26.52 42.26
C GLY A 636 -5.71 -26.49 43.64
N VAL A 637 -6.45 -26.77 44.72
CA VAL A 637 -5.93 -26.63 46.09
C VAL A 637 -4.80 -27.62 46.41
N VAL A 638 -4.92 -28.88 45.98
CA VAL A 638 -3.90 -29.90 46.31
C VAL A 638 -2.58 -29.74 45.55
N THR A 639 -2.54 -28.86 44.55
CA THR A 639 -1.27 -28.48 43.90
C THR A 639 -0.48 -27.44 44.68
N LEU A 640 -1.13 -26.77 45.64
CA LEU A 640 -0.55 -25.68 46.43
C LEU A 640 -0.22 -26.10 47.85
N VAL A 641 -1.00 -27.02 48.41
CA VAL A 641 -0.92 -27.42 49.81
C VAL A 641 -0.96 -28.95 49.88
N ASP A 642 0.02 -29.53 50.54
CA ASP A 642 0.13 -31.00 50.69
C ASP A 642 -0.60 -31.51 51.96
N ASP A 643 -0.88 -30.65 52.93
CA ASP A 643 -1.49 -31.02 54.21
C ASP A 643 -2.94 -30.52 54.35
N ALA A 644 -3.82 -31.41 54.83
CA ALA A 644 -5.24 -31.12 54.97
C ALA A 644 -5.52 -29.93 55.92
N PRO A 645 -4.96 -29.83 57.14
CA PRO A 645 -5.28 -28.73 58.04
C PRO A 645 -5.06 -27.34 57.44
N THR A 646 -3.94 -27.13 56.75
CA THR A 646 -3.63 -25.86 56.08
C THR A 646 -4.58 -25.59 54.91
N ALA A 647 -4.88 -26.60 54.10
CA ALA A 647 -5.78 -26.47 52.95
C ALA A 647 -7.21 -26.08 53.37
N PHE A 648 -7.71 -26.68 54.46
CA PHE A 648 -9.00 -26.34 55.04
C PHE A 648 -8.99 -24.95 55.64
N ALA A 649 -7.94 -24.55 56.37
CA ALA A 649 -7.83 -23.23 56.96
C ALA A 649 -7.88 -22.10 55.92
N PHE A 650 -7.21 -22.27 54.77
CA PHE A 650 -7.26 -21.29 53.68
C PHE A 650 -8.60 -21.31 52.91
N SER A 651 -9.25 -22.46 52.81
CA SER A 651 -10.52 -22.62 52.07
C SER A 651 -11.77 -22.20 52.87
N ALA A 652 -11.70 -22.30 54.20
CA ALA A 652 -12.82 -22.24 55.14
C ALA A 652 -13.79 -21.07 54.93
N ARG A 653 -13.29 -19.90 54.53
CA ARG A 653 -14.12 -18.70 54.37
C ARG A 653 -14.95 -18.70 53.10
N ARG A 654 -14.43 -19.29 52.01
CA ARG A 654 -14.95 -19.11 50.64
C ARG A 654 -15.54 -20.40 50.04
N ALA A 655 -15.04 -21.57 50.42
CA ALA A 655 -15.51 -22.86 49.91
C ALA A 655 -16.89 -23.24 50.47
N GLY A 656 -17.71 -23.90 49.63
CA GLY A 656 -18.98 -24.48 50.03
C GLY A 656 -18.83 -25.85 50.72
N PRO A 657 -19.90 -26.39 51.31
CA PRO A 657 -19.88 -27.71 51.94
C PRO A 657 -19.49 -28.86 50.99
N GLU A 658 -19.96 -28.80 49.74
CA GLU A 658 -19.63 -29.79 48.70
C GLU A 658 -18.14 -29.77 48.34
N ASP A 659 -17.55 -28.57 48.24
CA ASP A 659 -16.13 -28.37 47.99
C ASP A 659 -15.27 -28.93 49.13
N LEU A 660 -15.64 -28.63 50.37
CA LEU A 660 -14.94 -29.11 51.57
C LEU A 660 -15.08 -30.63 51.74
N ALA A 661 -16.23 -31.21 51.38
CA ALA A 661 -16.42 -32.65 51.39
C ALA A 661 -15.49 -33.32 50.37
N ALA A 662 -15.49 -32.85 49.13
CA ALA A 662 -14.59 -33.35 48.07
C ALA A 662 -13.11 -33.19 48.45
N LEU A 663 -12.73 -32.08 49.09
CA LEU A 663 -11.36 -31.88 49.57
C LEU A 663 -10.97 -32.89 50.64
N SER A 664 -11.87 -33.20 51.57
CA SER A 664 -11.61 -34.22 52.59
C SER A 664 -11.43 -35.61 51.99
N GLU A 665 -12.20 -35.94 50.95
CA GLU A 665 -12.04 -37.19 50.21
C GLU A 665 -10.69 -37.27 49.50
N ARG A 666 -10.25 -36.16 48.91
CA ARG A 666 -8.95 -36.10 48.22
C ARG A 666 -7.77 -36.28 49.15
N TYR A 667 -7.87 -35.79 50.39
CA TYR A 667 -6.89 -36.03 51.44
C TYR A 667 -7.08 -37.37 52.17
N GLU A 668 -7.99 -38.22 51.69
CA GLU A 668 -8.26 -39.55 52.24
C GLU A 668 -8.74 -39.54 53.71
N LEU A 669 -9.42 -38.47 54.13
CA LEU A 669 -9.95 -38.33 55.49
C LEU A 669 -11.26 -39.11 55.69
N ASP A 670 -11.35 -39.83 56.80
CA ASP A 670 -12.62 -40.41 57.25
C ASP A 670 -13.58 -39.33 57.79
N PRO A 671 -14.90 -39.58 57.92
CA PRO A 671 -15.86 -38.55 58.36
C PRO A 671 -15.54 -37.92 59.72
N ARG A 672 -14.93 -38.67 60.65
CA ARG A 672 -14.53 -38.15 61.97
C ARG A 672 -13.27 -37.30 61.86
N GLU A 673 -12.32 -37.68 61.03
CA GLU A 673 -11.12 -36.89 60.72
C GLU A 673 -11.47 -35.60 59.97
N THR A 674 -12.42 -35.65 59.04
CA THR A 674 -12.99 -34.46 58.40
C THR A 674 -13.59 -33.51 59.44
N ALA A 675 -14.43 -34.02 60.35
CA ALA A 675 -15.04 -33.19 61.40
C ALA A 675 -14.00 -32.51 62.30
N ARG A 676 -12.91 -33.19 62.66
CA ARG A 676 -11.80 -32.59 63.43
C ARG A 676 -11.08 -31.50 62.63
N THR A 677 -10.78 -31.78 61.37
CA THR A 677 -10.07 -30.84 60.48
C THR A 677 -10.90 -29.57 60.25
N LEU A 678 -12.22 -29.68 60.12
CA LEU A 678 -13.15 -28.55 60.02
C LEU A 678 -13.12 -27.66 61.27
N VAL A 679 -13.04 -28.26 62.47
CA VAL A 679 -12.92 -27.53 63.74
C VAL A 679 -11.57 -26.81 63.83
N ASP A 680 -10.48 -27.53 63.53
CA ASP A 680 -9.13 -26.96 63.59
C ASP A 680 -8.96 -25.80 62.60
N ALA A 681 -9.57 -25.91 61.42
CA ALA A 681 -9.62 -24.86 60.39
C ALA A 681 -10.62 -23.73 60.70
N SER A 682 -11.38 -23.83 61.80
CA SER A 682 -12.40 -22.84 62.20
C SER A 682 -13.46 -22.58 61.11
N VAL A 683 -13.91 -23.64 60.44
CA VAL A 683 -15.02 -23.55 59.47
C VAL A 683 -16.32 -23.18 60.21
N PRO A 684 -17.15 -22.27 59.67
CA PRO A 684 -18.46 -21.95 60.25
C PRO A 684 -19.30 -23.20 60.52
N LEU A 685 -19.93 -23.23 61.70
CA LEU A 685 -20.51 -24.45 62.26
C LEU A 685 -21.65 -25.02 61.40
N ASP A 686 -22.44 -24.15 60.78
CA ASP A 686 -23.46 -24.48 59.78
C ASP A 686 -22.86 -25.23 58.58
N ARG A 687 -21.83 -24.66 57.95
CA ARG A 687 -21.11 -25.30 56.83
C ARG A 687 -20.40 -26.59 57.25
N ALA A 688 -19.85 -26.63 58.45
CA ALA A 688 -19.17 -27.81 58.97
C ALA A 688 -20.15 -28.98 59.15
N ILE A 689 -21.36 -28.73 59.67
CA ILE A 689 -22.42 -29.74 59.79
C ILE A 689 -22.84 -30.26 58.41
N GLU A 690 -23.08 -29.37 57.44
CA GLU A 690 -23.44 -29.76 56.07
C GLU A 690 -22.33 -30.58 55.39
N THR A 691 -21.07 -30.21 55.60
CA THR A 691 -19.92 -30.94 55.07
C THR A 691 -19.83 -32.35 55.66
N VAL A 692 -20.01 -32.49 56.98
CA VAL A 692 -20.03 -33.79 57.65
C VAL A 692 -21.22 -34.62 57.18
N HIS A 693 -22.37 -33.99 56.95
CA HIS A 693 -23.56 -34.66 56.42
C HIS A 693 -23.29 -35.28 55.04
N LEU A 694 -22.66 -34.53 54.14
CA LEU A 694 -22.23 -35.02 52.83
C LEU A 694 -21.24 -36.18 52.95
N ARG A 695 -20.26 -36.07 53.87
CA ARG A 695 -19.25 -37.13 54.10
C ARG A 695 -19.81 -38.39 54.76
N CYS A 696 -20.96 -38.30 55.41
CA CYS A 696 -21.70 -39.45 55.95
C CYS A 696 -22.71 -40.03 54.93
N ASP A 697 -22.60 -39.69 53.65
CA ASP A 697 -23.56 -40.11 52.60
C ASP A 697 -25.02 -39.78 52.97
N HIS A 698 -25.24 -38.64 53.62
CA HIS A 698 -26.52 -38.19 54.14
C HIS A 698 -27.12 -39.04 55.29
N ASP A 699 -26.32 -39.88 55.96
CA ASP A 699 -26.75 -40.57 57.19
C ASP A 699 -26.93 -39.58 58.34
N VAL A 700 -28.19 -39.30 58.67
CA VAL A 700 -28.59 -38.34 59.71
C VAL A 700 -28.09 -38.75 61.09
N ASP A 701 -28.11 -40.05 61.43
CA ASP A 701 -27.71 -40.52 62.75
C ASP A 701 -26.19 -40.38 62.93
N ALA A 702 -25.42 -40.78 61.91
CA ALA A 702 -23.97 -40.61 61.89
C ALA A 702 -23.56 -39.12 61.90
N THR A 703 -24.28 -38.29 61.15
CA THR A 703 -24.07 -36.84 61.12
C THR A 703 -24.33 -36.22 62.50
N PHE A 704 -25.44 -36.59 63.14
CA PHE A 704 -25.82 -36.06 64.46
C PHE A 704 -24.79 -36.45 65.53
N GLU A 705 -24.30 -37.69 65.49
CA GLU A 705 -23.23 -38.15 66.38
C GLU A 705 -21.96 -37.31 66.22
N LEU A 706 -21.47 -37.12 64.99
CA LEU A 706 -20.24 -36.38 64.71
C LEU A 706 -20.38 -34.87 64.97
N ALA A 707 -21.51 -34.27 64.61
CA ALA A 707 -21.78 -32.86 64.86
C ALA A 707 -21.88 -32.55 66.36
N SER A 708 -22.52 -33.42 67.14
CA SER A 708 -22.61 -33.25 68.60
C SER A 708 -21.28 -33.55 69.31
N SER A 709 -20.59 -34.62 68.92
CA SER A 709 -19.41 -35.12 69.65
C SER A 709 -18.09 -34.47 69.24
N VAL A 710 -17.95 -34.05 67.98
CA VAL A 710 -16.71 -33.47 67.44
C VAL A 710 -16.85 -31.97 67.20
N LEU A 711 -17.90 -31.54 66.48
CA LEU A 711 -18.13 -30.11 66.21
C LEU A 711 -18.68 -29.35 67.43
N SER A 712 -19.12 -30.06 68.47
CA SER A 712 -19.77 -29.50 69.66
C SER A 712 -21.00 -28.64 69.33
N ALA A 713 -21.72 -28.99 68.26
CA ALA A 713 -22.92 -28.28 67.84
C ALA A 713 -24.13 -28.64 68.73
N ASP A 714 -24.99 -27.66 69.00
CA ASP A 714 -26.24 -27.88 69.72
C ASP A 714 -27.24 -28.66 68.86
N GLY A 715 -27.99 -29.57 69.49
CA GLY A 715 -28.96 -30.43 68.80
C GLY A 715 -30.05 -29.65 68.05
N GLN A 716 -30.41 -28.45 68.49
CA GLN A 716 -31.38 -27.60 67.79
C GLN A 716 -30.78 -27.04 66.49
N LEU A 717 -29.51 -26.59 66.51
CA LEU A 717 -28.81 -26.10 65.33
C LEU A 717 -28.59 -27.22 64.30
N ILE A 718 -28.20 -28.42 64.76
CA ILE A 718 -28.02 -29.59 63.88
C ILE A 718 -29.33 -29.88 63.14
N ASN A 719 -30.46 -29.93 63.85
CA ASN A 719 -31.76 -30.19 63.24
C ASN A 719 -32.18 -29.08 62.26
N GLN A 720 -31.88 -27.80 62.56
CA GLN A 720 -32.20 -26.67 61.68
C GLN A 720 -31.41 -26.73 60.37
N VAL A 721 -30.11 -26.99 60.46
CA VAL A 721 -29.23 -27.12 59.28
C VAL A 721 -29.65 -28.31 58.42
N LEU A 722 -29.89 -29.49 59.02
CA LEU A 722 -30.33 -30.68 58.29
C LEU A 722 -31.74 -30.55 57.68
N ALA A 723 -32.60 -29.69 58.23
CA ALA A 723 -33.91 -29.39 57.67
C ALA A 723 -33.86 -28.36 56.52
N GLY A 724 -32.70 -27.75 56.24
CA GLY A 724 -32.55 -26.70 55.25
C GLY A 724 -33.12 -25.33 55.67
N GLU A 725 -33.35 -25.12 56.97
CA GLU A 725 -33.79 -23.82 57.50
C GLU A 725 -32.57 -22.89 57.59
N GLN A 726 -32.43 -21.95 56.66
CA GLN A 726 -31.31 -20.99 56.65
C GLN A 726 -31.22 -20.23 57.98
N CYS A 727 -30.12 -20.40 58.73
CA CYS A 727 -29.73 -19.46 59.76
C CYS A 727 -29.47 -18.10 59.11
N ALA A 728 -30.17 -17.05 59.55
CA ALA A 728 -30.00 -15.70 59.03
C ALA A 728 -28.55 -15.25 59.19
N VAL A 729 -27.82 -15.16 58.08
CA VAL A 729 -26.50 -14.51 58.03
C VAL A 729 -26.73 -13.03 58.31
N VAL A 730 -26.22 -12.53 59.43
CA VAL A 730 -26.05 -11.09 59.64
C VAL A 730 -24.98 -10.64 58.64
N GLU A 731 -25.41 -10.03 57.53
CA GLU A 731 -24.52 -9.25 56.67
C GLU A 731 -23.99 -8.07 57.50
N LEU A 732 -22.81 -8.25 58.10
CA LEU A 732 -21.98 -7.11 58.48
C LEU A 732 -21.55 -6.44 57.18
N HIS A 733 -22.15 -5.29 56.87
CA HIS A 733 -21.72 -4.38 55.81
C HIS A 733 -20.19 -4.34 55.76
N ALA A 734 -19.63 -4.92 54.70
CA ALA A 734 -18.25 -4.69 54.33
C ALA A 734 -18.12 -3.19 54.04
N TYR A 735 -17.53 -2.45 54.98
CA TYR A 735 -17.01 -1.13 54.71
C TYR A 735 -16.01 -1.27 53.56
N ASP A 736 -16.27 -0.52 52.50
CA ASP A 736 -15.48 -0.43 51.29
C ASP A 736 -14.14 0.28 51.61
N VAL A 737 -13.17 -0.45 52.16
CA VAL A 737 -11.80 0.03 52.46
C VAL A 737 -10.83 -0.39 51.36
N THR A 738 -11.31 -0.48 50.12
CA THR A 738 -10.45 -0.73 48.96
C THR A 738 -9.98 0.56 48.27
N ARG A 739 -10.25 1.74 48.84
CA ARG A 739 -9.87 3.04 48.24
C ARG A 739 -8.94 3.94 49.06
N GLU A 740 -8.60 3.59 50.32
CA GLU A 740 -7.73 4.44 51.17
C GLU A 740 -6.29 3.94 51.36
N LEU A 741 -5.92 2.75 50.82
CA LEU A 741 -4.56 2.21 50.95
C LEU A 741 -3.68 2.39 49.70
N VAL A 742 -4.21 2.97 48.62
CA VAL A 742 -3.44 3.28 47.40
C VAL A 742 -2.98 4.75 47.36
N ASP A 743 -3.57 5.65 48.14
CA ASP A 743 -3.15 7.06 48.22
C ASP A 743 -2.10 7.36 49.32
N ALA A 744 -1.66 6.35 50.08
CA ALA A 744 -0.69 6.53 51.16
C ALA A 744 0.79 6.28 50.74
N ALA A 745 1.06 5.98 49.47
CA ALA A 745 2.41 5.70 48.96
C ALA A 745 3.01 6.81 48.07
N SER A 746 2.32 7.94 47.85
CA SER A 746 2.80 9.01 46.94
C SER A 746 3.27 10.31 47.61
N LEU A 747 3.46 10.34 48.94
CA LEU A 747 3.94 11.52 49.66
C LEU A 747 5.14 11.21 50.57
N ALA A 748 6.35 11.29 50.02
CA ALA A 748 7.51 11.94 50.63
C ALA A 748 8.79 11.74 49.77
N ASP A 749 9.06 12.67 48.84
CA ASP A 749 10.41 13.25 48.74
C ASP A 749 10.35 14.64 48.10
N SER A 750 10.06 15.65 48.92
CA SER A 750 10.41 17.04 48.65
C SER A 750 11.13 17.60 49.86
N GLY A 751 12.32 17.08 50.13
CA GLY A 751 13.29 17.70 51.01
C GLY A 751 14.00 18.85 50.30
N VAL A 752 13.44 20.06 50.39
CA VAL A 752 14.20 21.30 50.18
C VAL A 752 14.45 21.93 51.54
N GLU A 753 15.69 21.87 52.01
CA GLU A 753 16.24 22.91 52.87
C GLU A 753 17.47 23.52 52.17
N LEU A 754 17.34 24.84 51.93
CA LEU A 754 18.23 25.83 51.28
C LEU A 754 18.11 26.01 49.76
#